data_AF-A0A4S2BQ10-F1
#
_entry.id   AF-A0A4S2BQ10-F1
#
_cell.length_a   1.000
_cell.length_b   1.000
_cell.length_c   1.000
_cell.angle_alpha   90.00
_cell.angle_beta   90.00
_cell.angle_gamma   90.00
#
_symmetry.space_group_name_H-M   'P 1'
#
loop_
_entity.id
_entity.type
_entity.pdbx_description
1 polymer ?
#
loop_
_entity_poly.entity_id
_entity_poly.type
_entity_poly.pdbx_seq_one_letter_code
_entity_poly.pdbx_strand_id
1 'polypeptide(L)'
;MTQNTQKKMSAAGLLIAVGIVYGDIGTSPLYVMKSIVAGNGGIGNVNRDFIVGSISLVLWTVTLLTTLQTVIIALKATNHGEGGIFALYALIRKRAKWLVLPALIGGAAILADGTLTPAVTVTTAIEGLKGMEFGKGNIPVNTQSMVITITIIILLFLFLIQRMGTSIIGKAFGPIMFVWFTFLGIVGFMNMAGDWSILQAINPYYAIKLLFSPYNKAGLFILGSIFLATTGAEALYSDVGHVGKSNIIGSWPYVFVCLSLNYFGQGVWILQNPNYHTTGDFNPFFEIIPSNIRLAAIVLATIAAVIASQALITGSFTLVAEASGLKFLPRMNILYPSTEKGQIYIPSVNKMLCAATIALVLFFRTSAHMEAAYGLSITISMLMTTIMLYEWLRMRGKGVQRLIWDWAFLIFFGFLDVMFMISSLSKFTHGGYVSLVIAGFILAIMYVWYYGNKIRDKRESRNAYVRLDEYTSMLTNLSHDEDYPTYATNLVYMAKVKYNKFIKREILYSILDKRPKRAKAYWFVTVNVTNEPFTAEYAVNTYGTKNVINVQLYLGFKKQTSVNVYIRQIVHDLIADGTIEPQPQEYTTTPGRDVGDFSFVIVNDVISPQTQLTGWEKWMVEARVWLQNLSSNPASWFGLEYADTVVERVPLILGQPHPSYIKRIAPKDFSNMKKNND
;
A
#
# COMPACT_ATOMS: atom_id res chain seq x y z
N MET A 1 5.26 25.01 15.89
CA MET A 1 5.23 24.33 17.20
C MET A 1 4.25 23.17 17.09
N THR A 2 4.73 21.93 17.00
CA THR A 2 3.88 20.74 16.84
C THR A 2 3.63 20.11 18.20
N GLN A 3 2.37 20.15 18.65
CA GLN A 3 1.93 19.40 19.82
C GLN A 3 2.13 17.90 19.54
N ASN A 4 3.12 17.34 20.21
CA ASN A 4 3.36 15.91 20.27
C ASN A 4 2.31 15.32 21.23
N THR A 5 1.07 15.19 20.80
CA THR A 5 0.04 14.46 21.54
C THR A 5 0.39 12.98 21.49
N GLN A 6 1.31 12.56 22.36
CA GLN A 6 1.40 11.17 22.78
C GLN A 6 0.03 10.81 23.36
N LYS A 7 -0.84 10.16 22.57
CA LYS A 7 -2.08 9.57 23.08
C LYS A 7 -1.70 8.67 24.26
N LYS A 8 -2.03 9.12 25.48
CA LYS A 8 -1.84 8.33 26.70
C LYS A 8 -2.63 7.02 26.55
N MET A 9 -2.10 5.94 27.12
CA MET A 9 -2.79 4.65 27.14
C MET A 9 -4.17 4.83 27.76
N SER A 10 -5.21 4.36 27.07
CA SER A 10 -6.59 4.39 27.54
C SER A 10 -7.24 3.05 27.25
N ALA A 11 -8.23 2.65 28.05
CA ALA A 11 -8.95 1.39 27.84
C ALA A 11 -9.59 1.33 26.44
N ALA A 12 -10.15 2.44 25.97
CA ALA A 12 -10.65 2.57 24.60
C ALA A 12 -9.53 2.41 23.56
N GLY A 13 -8.35 3.02 23.79
CA GLY A 13 -7.19 2.88 22.91
C GLY A 13 -6.65 1.44 22.84
N LEU A 14 -6.68 0.71 23.96
CA LEU A 14 -6.30 -0.71 24.01
C LEU A 14 -7.29 -1.58 23.22
N LEU A 15 -8.61 -1.37 23.40
CA LEU A 15 -9.62 -2.08 22.62
C LEU A 15 -9.51 -1.79 21.12
N ILE A 16 -9.24 -0.53 20.74
CA ILE A 16 -9.01 -0.16 19.34
C ILE A 16 -7.77 -0.88 18.79
N ALA A 17 -6.68 -0.95 19.57
CA ALA A 17 -5.48 -1.70 19.17
C ALA A 17 -5.79 -3.18 18.94
N VAL A 18 -6.57 -3.78 19.85
CA VAL A 18 -7.00 -5.18 19.72
C VAL A 18 -7.84 -5.42 18.48
N GLY A 19 -8.72 -4.48 18.14
CA GLY A 19 -9.59 -4.56 16.98
C GLY A 19 -8.88 -4.42 15.64
N ILE A 20 -7.98 -3.45 15.52
CA ILE A 20 -7.42 -3.04 14.23
C ILE A 20 -6.12 -3.77 13.92
N VAL A 21 -5.24 -3.92 14.92
CA VAL A 21 -3.83 -4.28 14.65
C VAL A 21 -3.59 -5.78 14.72
N TYR A 22 -4.30 -6.49 15.60
CA TYR A 22 -4.05 -7.92 15.82
C TYR A 22 -5.01 -8.84 15.07
N GLY A 23 -5.84 -8.32 14.16
CA GLY A 23 -6.76 -9.14 13.37
C GLY A 23 -6.05 -10.29 12.68
N ASP A 24 -5.00 -9.98 11.92
CA ASP A 24 -4.26 -10.95 11.11
C ASP A 24 -3.61 -12.04 11.98
N ILE A 25 -2.75 -11.66 12.93
CA ILE A 25 -2.11 -12.60 13.86
C ILE A 25 -3.11 -13.36 14.75
N GLY A 26 -4.26 -12.75 15.01
CA GLY A 26 -5.37 -13.34 15.76
C GLY A 26 -6.08 -14.46 15.01
N THR A 27 -5.97 -14.50 13.68
CA THR A 27 -6.56 -15.55 12.84
C THR A 27 -5.59 -16.67 12.50
N SER A 28 -4.29 -16.51 12.75
CA SER A 28 -3.28 -17.56 12.57
C SER A 28 -3.61 -18.92 13.21
N PRO A 29 -4.22 -19.01 14.40
CA PRO A 29 -4.58 -20.30 14.99
C PRO A 29 -5.55 -21.15 14.14
N LEU A 30 -6.26 -20.55 13.19
CA LEU A 30 -7.17 -21.25 12.27
C LEU A 30 -6.43 -22.18 11.30
N TYR A 31 -5.15 -21.92 11.00
CA TYR A 31 -4.41 -22.64 9.95
C TYR A 31 -3.03 -23.14 10.38
N VAL A 32 -2.37 -22.56 11.39
CA VAL A 32 -0.99 -22.92 11.76
C VAL A 32 -0.84 -24.39 12.13
N MET A 33 -1.62 -24.89 13.10
CA MET A 33 -1.51 -26.29 13.52
C MET A 33 -2.00 -27.27 12.45
N LYS A 34 -3.01 -26.87 11.66
CA LYS A 34 -3.46 -27.61 10.47
C LYS A 34 -2.27 -27.81 9.53
N SER A 35 -1.55 -26.75 9.21
CA SER A 35 -0.37 -26.76 8.32
C SER A 35 0.81 -27.56 8.89
N ILE A 36 1.06 -27.49 10.21
CA ILE A 36 2.12 -28.25 10.88
C ILE A 36 1.82 -29.76 10.84
N VAL A 37 0.60 -30.16 11.21
CA VAL A 37 0.21 -31.58 11.25
C VAL A 37 0.14 -32.16 9.84
N ALA A 38 -0.48 -31.45 8.90
CA ALA A 38 -0.55 -31.88 7.50
C ALA A 38 0.86 -32.03 6.89
N GLY A 39 1.77 -31.08 7.17
CA GLY A 39 3.15 -31.12 6.69
C GLY A 39 3.97 -32.30 7.22
N ASN A 40 3.59 -32.91 8.35
CA ASN A 40 4.25 -34.10 8.90
C ASN A 40 3.58 -35.42 8.46
N GLY A 41 2.62 -35.37 7.53
CA GLY A 41 1.89 -36.53 7.03
C GLY A 41 0.59 -36.84 7.78
N GLY A 42 0.00 -35.86 8.47
CA GLY A 42 -1.28 -35.98 9.16
C GLY A 42 -1.19 -36.47 10.60
N ILE A 43 -2.34 -36.54 11.28
CA ILE A 43 -2.42 -36.80 12.74
C ILE A 43 -1.84 -38.15 13.15
N GLY A 44 -1.98 -39.20 12.35
CA GLY A 44 -1.42 -40.52 12.66
C GLY A 44 0.11 -40.59 12.66
N ASN A 45 0.79 -39.54 12.19
CA ASN A 45 2.25 -39.44 12.14
C ASN A 45 2.83 -38.47 13.19
N VAL A 46 2.01 -37.89 14.07
CA VAL A 46 2.49 -36.99 15.12
C VAL A 46 2.58 -37.72 16.46
N ASN A 47 3.59 -37.38 17.26
CA ASN A 47 3.73 -37.87 18.62
C ASN A 47 3.90 -36.71 19.60
N ARG A 48 4.01 -37.03 20.89
CA ARG A 48 4.17 -36.05 21.97
C ARG A 48 5.35 -35.11 21.74
N ASP A 49 6.53 -35.66 21.43
CA ASP A 49 7.75 -34.89 21.19
C ASP A 49 7.57 -33.91 20.01
N PHE A 50 6.90 -34.34 18.95
CA PHE A 50 6.57 -33.52 17.80
C PHE A 50 5.64 -32.36 18.15
N ILE A 51 4.56 -32.61 18.89
CA ILE A 51 3.58 -31.58 19.25
C ILE A 51 4.17 -30.56 20.24
N VAL A 52 4.84 -31.03 21.30
CA VAL A 52 5.48 -30.15 22.30
C VAL A 52 6.55 -29.28 21.62
N GLY A 53 7.40 -29.88 20.77
CA GLY A 53 8.41 -29.14 20.03
C GLY A 53 7.83 -28.14 19.03
N SER A 54 6.73 -28.49 18.36
CA SER A 54 6.09 -27.63 17.36
C SER A 54 5.49 -26.39 18.01
N ILE A 55 4.80 -26.57 19.14
CA ILE A 55 4.27 -25.46 19.93
C ILE A 55 5.40 -24.61 20.50
N SER A 56 6.49 -25.24 20.95
CA SER A 56 7.68 -24.51 21.40
C SER A 56 8.25 -23.63 20.29
N LEU A 57 8.36 -24.15 19.05
CA LEU A 57 8.80 -23.38 17.90
C LEU A 57 7.84 -22.22 17.60
N VAL A 58 6.53 -22.43 17.66
CA VAL A 58 5.53 -21.36 17.47
C VAL A 58 5.70 -20.25 18.52
N LEU A 59 5.77 -20.60 19.80
CA LEU A 59 5.92 -19.63 20.88
C LEU A 59 7.20 -18.81 20.75
N TRP A 60 8.32 -19.46 20.48
CA TRP A 60 9.60 -18.77 20.34
C TRP A 60 9.69 -17.97 19.05
N THR A 61 9.04 -18.39 17.96
CA THR A 61 8.93 -17.59 16.73
C THR A 61 8.16 -16.30 16.98
N VAL A 62 6.99 -16.37 17.61
CA VAL A 62 6.18 -15.18 17.96
C VAL A 62 6.91 -14.30 18.99
N THR A 63 7.64 -14.92 19.93
CA THR A 63 8.46 -14.17 20.90
C THR A 63 9.59 -13.41 20.20
N LEU A 64 10.37 -14.07 19.35
CA LEU A 64 11.54 -13.45 18.72
C LEU A 64 11.12 -12.43 17.64
N LEU A 65 10.29 -12.82 16.67
CA LEU A 65 9.94 -11.97 15.53
C LEU A 65 8.87 -10.93 15.88
N THR A 66 7.77 -11.35 16.51
CA THR A 66 6.69 -10.42 16.84
C THR A 66 7.01 -9.58 18.07
N THR A 67 7.43 -10.20 19.18
CA THR A 67 7.64 -9.46 20.44
C THR A 67 8.94 -8.66 20.41
N LEU A 68 10.09 -9.32 20.22
CA LEU A 68 11.39 -8.64 20.31
C LEU A 68 11.65 -7.72 19.10
N GLN A 69 11.62 -8.25 17.88
CA GLN A 69 11.95 -7.49 16.67
C GLN A 69 10.89 -6.45 16.34
N THR A 70 9.61 -6.83 16.34
CA THR A 70 8.54 -5.91 15.92
C THR A 70 8.12 -4.98 17.05
N VAL A 71 7.54 -5.52 18.13
CA VAL A 71 6.92 -4.71 19.20
C VAL A 71 7.97 -3.91 20.00
N ILE A 72 9.12 -4.50 20.35
CA ILE A 72 10.12 -3.83 21.19
C ILE A 72 11.09 -2.96 20.36
N ILE A 73 11.46 -3.37 19.15
CA ILE A 73 12.48 -2.69 18.34
C ILE A 73 11.83 -1.84 17.23
N ALA A 74 11.07 -2.44 16.31
CA ALA A 74 10.53 -1.75 15.13
C ALA A 74 9.58 -0.59 15.49
N LEU A 75 8.72 -0.75 16.50
CA LEU A 75 7.82 0.32 16.98
C LEU A 75 8.54 1.59 17.48
N LYS A 76 9.86 1.55 17.70
CA LYS A 76 10.66 2.74 18.03
C LYS A 76 11.07 3.53 16.78
N ALA A 77 11.02 2.92 15.60
CA ALA A 77 11.44 3.50 14.33
C ALA A 77 10.23 4.07 13.56
N THR A 78 9.57 5.08 14.11
CA THR A 78 8.39 5.73 13.49
C THR A 78 8.75 7.06 12.84
N ASN A 79 8.16 7.37 11.68
CA ASN A 79 8.30 8.64 10.97
C ASN A 79 7.04 9.50 11.14
N HIS A 80 7.11 10.60 11.91
CA HIS A 80 5.94 11.47 12.18
C HIS A 80 4.71 10.72 12.74
N GLY A 81 4.93 9.62 13.47
CA GLY A 81 3.86 8.77 14.01
C GLY A 81 3.51 7.55 13.16
N GLU A 82 3.90 7.53 11.88
CA GLU A 82 3.70 6.41 10.96
C GLU A 82 4.81 5.36 11.10
N GLY A 83 4.47 4.08 10.89
CA GLY A 83 5.40 2.95 10.91
C GLY A 83 5.37 2.17 9.59
N GLY A 84 6.07 1.04 9.53
CA GLY A 84 6.17 0.23 8.31
C GLY A 84 7.38 0.56 7.43
N ILE A 85 7.52 -0.20 6.34
CA ILE A 85 8.75 -0.20 5.54
C ILE A 85 9.00 1.14 4.82
N PHE A 86 7.96 1.80 4.30
CA PHE A 86 8.14 3.09 3.60
C PHE A 86 8.37 4.25 4.58
N ALA A 87 7.69 4.25 5.74
CA ALA A 87 7.99 5.17 6.83
C ALA A 87 9.45 5.02 7.31
N LEU A 88 9.92 3.78 7.47
CA LEU A 88 11.32 3.47 7.82
C LEU A 88 12.27 3.97 6.74
N TYR A 89 11.99 3.70 5.46
CA TYR A 89 12.78 4.22 4.33
C TYR A 89 12.85 5.74 4.35
N ALA A 90 11.73 6.43 4.60
CA ALA A 90 11.71 7.89 4.65
C ALA A 90 12.64 8.48 5.72
N LEU A 91 12.85 7.78 6.84
CA LEU A 91 13.82 8.15 7.88
C LEU A 91 15.27 7.95 7.44
N ILE A 92 15.57 6.82 6.77
CA ILE A 92 16.95 6.41 6.47
C ILE A 92 17.41 6.70 5.03
N ARG A 93 16.55 7.17 4.13
CA ARG A 93 16.84 7.36 2.69
C ARG A 93 18.05 8.26 2.39
N LYS A 94 18.44 9.14 3.31
CA LYS A 94 19.61 10.01 3.17
C LYS A 94 20.94 9.32 3.51
N ARG A 95 20.90 8.17 4.19
CA ARG A 95 22.10 7.42 4.63
C ARG A 95 22.79 6.73 3.48
N ALA A 96 22.03 5.97 2.68
CA ALA A 96 22.59 5.23 1.57
C ALA A 96 21.61 5.10 0.41
N LYS A 97 22.11 5.29 -0.83
CA LYS A 97 21.29 5.23 -2.05
C LYS A 97 20.73 3.83 -2.35
N TRP A 98 21.41 2.78 -1.89
CA TRP A 98 21.02 1.39 -2.12
C TRP A 98 19.78 0.97 -1.32
N LEU A 99 19.42 1.69 -0.24
CA LEU A 99 18.26 1.42 0.60
C LEU A 99 16.92 1.52 -0.12
N VAL A 100 16.92 2.07 -1.33
CA VAL A 100 15.72 2.05 -2.16
C VAL A 100 15.35 0.62 -2.56
N LEU A 101 16.32 -0.27 -2.79
CA LEU A 101 16.05 -1.64 -3.23
C LEU A 101 15.31 -2.45 -2.15
N PRO A 102 15.77 -2.52 -0.89
CA PRO A 102 15.00 -3.15 0.17
C PRO A 102 13.60 -2.56 0.36
N ALA A 103 13.47 -1.24 0.27
CA ALA A 103 12.17 -0.57 0.41
C ALA A 103 11.20 -0.95 -0.72
N LEU A 104 11.68 -1.02 -1.97
CA LEU A 104 10.87 -1.44 -3.11
C LEU A 104 10.47 -2.92 -2.98
N ILE A 105 11.41 -3.80 -2.63
CA ILE A 105 11.19 -5.25 -2.52
C ILE A 105 10.22 -5.56 -1.38
N GLY A 106 10.47 -5.07 -0.16
CA GLY A 106 9.60 -5.34 0.98
C GLY A 106 8.24 -4.65 0.83
N GLY A 107 8.19 -3.43 0.29
CA GLY A 107 6.92 -2.76 0.00
C GLY A 107 6.05 -3.53 -0.99
N ALA A 108 6.65 -4.10 -2.05
CA ALA A 108 5.93 -4.94 -3.00
C ALA A 108 5.47 -6.27 -2.38
N ALA A 109 6.29 -6.86 -1.51
CA ALA A 109 5.95 -8.08 -0.79
C ALA A 109 4.79 -7.92 0.19
N ILE A 110 4.74 -6.81 0.96
CA ILE A 110 3.59 -6.51 1.85
C ILE A 110 2.32 -6.23 1.02
N LEU A 111 2.44 -5.53 -0.10
CA LEU A 111 1.27 -5.30 -0.97
C LEU A 111 0.74 -6.60 -1.60
N ALA A 112 1.62 -7.56 -1.90
CA ALA A 112 1.22 -8.89 -2.33
C ALA A 112 0.51 -9.67 -1.21
N ASP A 113 1.02 -9.57 0.02
CA ASP A 113 0.38 -10.13 1.22
C ASP A 113 -1.06 -9.61 1.41
N GLY A 114 -1.25 -8.30 1.17
CA GLY A 114 -2.55 -7.63 1.12
C GLY A 114 -3.61 -8.29 0.24
N THR A 115 -3.21 -9.07 -0.77
CA THR A 115 -4.12 -9.84 -1.63
C THR A 115 -4.41 -11.25 -1.13
N LEU A 116 -3.47 -11.87 -0.40
CA LEU A 116 -3.51 -13.27 0.00
C LEU A 116 -4.25 -13.46 1.34
N THR A 117 -4.04 -12.58 2.32
CA THR A 117 -4.65 -12.72 3.65
C THR A 117 -6.18 -12.80 3.59
N PRO A 118 -6.90 -11.97 2.82
CA PRO A 118 -8.35 -12.12 2.73
C PRO A 118 -8.79 -13.44 2.08
N ALA A 119 -8.00 -13.95 1.12
CA ALA A 119 -8.29 -15.22 0.46
C ALA A 119 -8.10 -16.39 1.43
N VAL A 120 -6.97 -16.43 2.16
CA VAL A 120 -6.64 -17.50 3.11
C VAL A 120 -7.59 -17.46 4.31
N THR A 121 -7.64 -16.35 5.04
CA THR A 121 -8.33 -16.28 6.35
C THR A 121 -9.84 -16.52 6.23
N VAL A 122 -10.50 -15.89 5.24
CA VAL A 122 -11.94 -16.05 5.01
C VAL A 122 -12.25 -17.48 4.52
N THR A 123 -11.43 -18.03 3.63
CA THR A 123 -11.64 -19.41 3.17
C THR A 123 -11.47 -20.41 4.31
N THR A 124 -10.42 -20.29 5.14
CA THR A 124 -10.21 -21.17 6.29
C THR A 124 -11.36 -21.09 7.30
N ALA A 125 -11.91 -19.90 7.54
CA ALA A 125 -13.06 -19.73 8.42
C ALA A 125 -14.31 -20.44 7.89
N ILE A 126 -14.61 -20.31 6.59
CA ILE A 126 -15.77 -20.95 5.95
C ILE A 126 -15.57 -22.44 5.74
N GLU A 127 -14.34 -22.93 5.54
CA GLU A 127 -14.03 -24.35 5.50
C GLU A 127 -14.42 -25.07 6.81
N GLY A 128 -14.48 -24.36 7.95
CA GLY A 128 -15.02 -24.89 9.19
C GLY A 128 -16.49 -25.34 9.10
N LEU A 129 -17.26 -24.80 8.13
CA LEU A 129 -18.65 -25.23 7.86
C LEU A 129 -18.76 -26.55 7.09
N LYS A 130 -17.68 -26.96 6.41
CA LYS A 130 -17.69 -28.11 5.50
C LYS A 130 -17.95 -29.40 6.27
N GLY A 131 -19.02 -30.10 5.89
CA GLY A 131 -19.37 -31.39 6.48
C GLY A 131 -20.03 -31.32 7.87
N MET A 132 -20.41 -30.13 8.35
CA MET A 132 -21.19 -30.02 9.58
C MET A 132 -22.67 -30.36 9.35
N GLU A 133 -23.22 -31.22 10.20
CA GLU A 133 -24.66 -31.52 10.24
C GLU A 133 -25.42 -30.48 11.05
N PHE A 134 -26.48 -29.91 10.47
CA PHE A 134 -27.40 -28.98 11.12
C PHE A 134 -28.76 -29.64 11.32
N GLY A 135 -29.17 -29.78 12.58
CA GLY A 135 -30.42 -30.47 12.92
C GLY A 135 -30.45 -31.90 12.39
N LYS A 136 -31.64 -32.47 12.15
CA LYS A 136 -31.79 -33.83 11.59
C LYS A 136 -31.25 -33.91 10.14
N GLY A 137 -29.95 -34.04 9.97
CA GLY A 137 -29.29 -34.48 8.73
C GLY A 137 -29.10 -33.45 7.61
N ASN A 138 -29.30 -32.15 7.84
CA ASN A 138 -29.09 -31.15 6.79
C ASN A 138 -27.65 -30.64 6.85
N ILE A 139 -26.83 -30.94 5.83
CA ILE A 139 -25.44 -30.43 5.74
C ILE A 139 -25.47 -29.20 4.83
N PRO A 140 -25.51 -27.96 5.36
CA PRO A 140 -25.69 -26.76 4.56
C PRO A 140 -24.48 -26.46 3.69
N VAL A 141 -23.29 -26.98 4.01
CA VAL A 141 -22.09 -26.84 3.18
C VAL A 141 -21.43 -28.22 3.01
N ASN A 142 -21.80 -28.91 1.93
CA ASN A 142 -21.32 -30.25 1.64
C ASN A 142 -20.13 -30.28 0.65
N THR A 143 -20.01 -29.25 -0.20
CA THR A 143 -19.08 -29.26 -1.35
C THR A 143 -18.10 -28.10 -1.28
N GLN A 144 -16.85 -28.32 -1.71
CA GLN A 144 -15.83 -27.27 -1.81
C GLN A 144 -16.29 -26.09 -2.68
N SER A 145 -17.04 -26.35 -3.75
CA SER A 145 -17.60 -25.30 -4.60
C SER A 145 -18.49 -24.32 -3.82
N MET A 146 -19.24 -24.81 -2.83
CA MET A 146 -20.12 -23.97 -2.01
C MET A 146 -19.32 -23.12 -1.02
N VAL A 147 -18.24 -23.67 -0.43
CA VAL A 147 -17.26 -22.89 0.35
C VAL A 147 -16.74 -21.73 -0.49
N ILE A 148 -16.28 -22.00 -1.72
CA ILE A 148 -15.77 -20.98 -2.64
C ILE A 148 -16.81 -19.90 -2.95
N THR A 149 -18.06 -20.29 -3.26
CA THR A 149 -19.14 -19.33 -3.54
C THR A 149 -19.43 -18.43 -2.34
N ILE A 150 -19.54 -18.99 -1.13
CA ILE A 150 -19.77 -18.23 0.11
C ILE A 150 -18.60 -17.27 0.36
N THR A 151 -17.36 -17.75 0.23
CA THR A 151 -16.15 -16.92 0.37
C THR A 151 -16.17 -15.75 -0.60
N ILE A 152 -16.48 -15.98 -1.88
CA ILE A 152 -16.53 -14.90 -2.89
C ILE A 152 -17.61 -13.88 -2.54
N ILE A 153 -18.79 -14.30 -2.07
CA ILE A 153 -19.85 -13.37 -1.63
C ILE A 153 -19.38 -12.50 -0.47
N ILE A 154 -18.73 -13.10 0.54
CA ILE A 154 -18.19 -12.38 1.69
C ILE A 154 -17.11 -11.38 1.24
N LEU A 155 -16.19 -11.80 0.37
CA LEU A 155 -15.14 -10.93 -0.16
C LEU A 155 -15.72 -9.78 -1.00
N LEU A 156 -16.71 -10.03 -1.85
CA LEU A 156 -17.37 -8.97 -2.62
C LEU A 156 -18.01 -7.94 -1.68
N PHE A 157 -18.74 -8.40 -0.65
CA PHE A 157 -19.32 -7.51 0.34
C PHE A 157 -18.24 -6.70 1.09
N LEU A 158 -17.14 -7.36 1.47
CA LEU A 158 -15.97 -6.75 2.11
C LEU A 158 -15.37 -5.63 1.26
N PHE A 159 -15.12 -5.86 -0.02
CA PHE A 159 -14.54 -4.86 -0.92
C PHE A 159 -15.52 -3.76 -1.32
N LEU A 160 -16.84 -3.99 -1.18
CA LEU A 160 -17.88 -3.00 -1.47
C LEU A 160 -18.08 -2.03 -0.31
N ILE A 161 -18.05 -2.52 0.93
CA ILE A 161 -18.19 -1.68 2.14
C ILE A 161 -16.97 -0.79 2.42
N GLN A 162 -15.82 -1.14 1.83
CA GLN A 162 -14.52 -0.46 1.90
C GLN A 162 -14.60 1.08 1.70
N ARG A 163 -15.53 1.57 0.86
CA ARG A 163 -15.74 3.01 0.61
C ARG A 163 -16.31 3.79 1.80
N MET A 164 -16.99 3.13 2.73
CA MET A 164 -17.65 3.76 3.88
C MET A 164 -16.65 4.20 4.96
N GLY A 165 -15.39 3.76 4.83
CA GLY A 165 -14.30 4.09 5.76
C GLY A 165 -14.36 3.32 7.07
N THR A 166 -13.20 3.18 7.70
CA THR A 166 -13.03 2.46 8.97
C THR A 166 -13.60 3.20 10.19
N SER A 167 -14.02 4.46 10.05
CA SER A 167 -14.59 5.26 11.15
C SER A 167 -15.94 4.73 11.68
N ILE A 168 -16.79 4.17 10.81
CA ILE A 168 -18.12 3.64 11.21
C ILE A 168 -17.96 2.20 11.75
N ILE A 169 -17.07 1.42 11.13
CA ILE A 169 -16.91 -0.01 11.39
C ILE A 169 -15.89 -0.29 12.51
N GLY A 170 -14.85 0.53 12.63
CA GLY A 170 -13.73 0.35 13.56
C GLY A 170 -14.10 0.48 15.04
N LYS A 171 -15.21 1.15 15.38
CA LYS A 171 -15.74 1.16 16.76
C LYS A 171 -16.24 -0.23 17.21
N ALA A 172 -16.73 -1.04 16.27
CA ALA A 172 -17.19 -2.40 16.55
C ALA A 172 -16.04 -3.43 16.54
N PHE A 173 -14.94 -3.16 15.82
CA PHE A 173 -13.82 -4.09 15.70
C PHE A 173 -13.16 -4.42 17.04
N GLY A 174 -12.93 -3.41 17.88
CA GLY A 174 -12.29 -3.60 19.19
C GLY A 174 -13.03 -4.60 20.08
N PRO A 175 -14.31 -4.38 20.38
CA PRO A 175 -15.12 -5.32 21.16
C PRO A 175 -15.20 -6.72 20.55
N ILE A 176 -15.41 -6.84 19.23
CA ILE A 176 -15.54 -8.14 18.58
C ILE A 176 -14.22 -8.92 18.64
N MET A 177 -13.09 -8.28 18.36
CA MET A 177 -11.79 -8.93 18.45
C MET A 177 -11.42 -9.27 19.89
N PHE A 178 -11.80 -8.45 20.86
CA PHE A 178 -11.63 -8.79 22.27
C PHE A 178 -12.42 -10.06 22.65
N VAL A 179 -13.67 -10.19 22.18
CA VAL A 179 -14.45 -11.43 22.33
C VAL A 179 -13.75 -12.60 21.63
N TRP A 180 -13.24 -12.42 20.42
CA TRP A 180 -12.47 -13.45 19.70
C TRP A 180 -11.23 -13.91 20.46
N PHE A 181 -10.36 -13.01 20.92
CA PHE A 181 -9.17 -13.39 21.68
C PHE A 181 -9.52 -14.05 23.02
N THR A 182 -10.54 -13.55 23.70
CA THR A 182 -11.03 -14.16 24.94
C THR A 182 -11.55 -15.58 24.67
N PHE A 183 -12.29 -15.78 23.58
CA PHE A 183 -12.74 -17.08 23.14
C PHE A 183 -11.56 -18.03 22.86
N LEU A 184 -10.54 -17.58 22.12
CA LEU A 184 -9.31 -18.34 21.86
C LEU A 184 -8.63 -18.78 23.16
N GLY A 185 -8.50 -17.85 24.12
CA GLY A 185 -7.88 -18.09 25.41
C GLY A 185 -8.66 -19.08 26.28
N ILE A 186 -10.00 -18.93 26.36
CA ILE A 186 -10.87 -19.82 27.15
C ILE A 186 -10.87 -21.23 26.56
N VAL A 187 -11.14 -21.39 25.26
CA VAL A 187 -11.18 -22.71 24.61
C VAL A 187 -9.81 -23.39 24.68
N GLY A 188 -8.74 -22.60 24.47
CA GLY A 188 -7.37 -23.07 24.63
C GLY A 188 -7.08 -23.57 26.04
N PHE A 189 -7.42 -22.78 27.05
CA PHE A 189 -7.23 -23.12 28.46
C PHE A 189 -8.03 -24.36 28.88
N MET A 190 -9.30 -24.47 28.47
CA MET A 190 -10.15 -25.62 28.80
C MET A 190 -9.58 -26.93 28.27
N ASN A 191 -9.09 -26.94 27.02
CA ASN A 191 -8.45 -28.11 26.44
C ASN A 191 -7.06 -28.37 27.04
N MET A 192 -6.27 -27.31 27.26
CA MET A 192 -4.95 -27.41 27.90
C MET A 192 -5.02 -28.03 29.29
N ALA A 193 -6.07 -27.73 30.07
CA ALA A 193 -6.28 -28.27 31.41
C ALA A 193 -6.39 -29.81 31.43
N GLY A 194 -6.64 -30.45 30.29
CA GLY A 194 -6.61 -31.90 30.12
C GLY A 194 -5.20 -32.51 30.23
N ASP A 195 -4.14 -31.74 29.99
CA ASP A 195 -2.76 -32.16 30.23
C ASP A 195 -1.81 -30.95 30.44
N TRP A 196 -1.54 -30.65 31.71
CA TRP A 196 -0.65 -29.55 32.13
C TRP A 196 0.81 -29.73 31.70
N SER A 197 1.23 -30.95 31.38
CA SER A 197 2.61 -31.20 30.98
C SER A 197 2.94 -30.64 29.58
N ILE A 198 1.94 -30.18 28.82
CA ILE A 198 2.13 -29.42 27.57
C ILE A 198 2.88 -28.10 27.78
N LEU A 199 2.85 -27.53 29.00
CA LEU A 199 3.57 -26.29 29.35
C LEU A 199 5.09 -26.42 29.23
N GLN A 200 5.61 -27.65 29.15
CA GLN A 200 7.02 -27.89 28.80
C GLN A 200 7.42 -27.22 27.47
N ALA A 201 6.48 -27.01 26.55
CA ALA A 201 6.71 -26.31 25.29
C ALA A 201 7.19 -24.85 25.47
N ILE A 202 6.99 -24.21 26.63
CA ILE A 202 7.56 -22.89 26.93
C ILE A 202 9.09 -22.93 26.91
N ASN A 203 9.71 -24.06 27.26
CA ASN A 203 11.16 -24.20 27.26
C ASN A 203 11.69 -24.33 25.80
N PRO A 204 12.57 -23.41 25.34
CA PRO A 204 13.11 -23.42 23.97
C PRO A 204 13.91 -24.67 23.64
N TYR A 205 14.34 -25.44 24.64
CA TYR A 205 14.98 -26.73 24.45
C TYR A 205 14.15 -27.66 23.55
N TYR A 206 12.82 -27.71 23.72
CA TYR A 206 11.95 -28.57 22.91
C TYR A 206 11.86 -28.12 21.45
N ALA A 207 11.90 -26.81 21.21
CA ALA A 207 11.97 -26.27 19.85
C ALA A 207 13.26 -26.73 19.13
N ILE A 208 14.41 -26.58 19.78
CA ILE A 208 15.71 -26.98 19.22
C ILE A 208 15.76 -28.51 19.05
N LYS A 209 15.29 -29.28 20.05
CA LYS A 209 15.24 -30.74 19.99
C LYS A 209 14.43 -31.21 18.77
N LEU A 210 13.29 -30.57 18.48
CA LEU A 210 12.43 -30.97 17.37
C LEU A 210 13.06 -30.71 16.00
N LEU A 211 13.79 -29.61 15.83
CA LEU A 211 14.43 -29.27 14.54
C LEU A 211 15.37 -30.36 14.04
N PHE A 212 15.99 -31.10 14.96
CA PHE A 212 16.92 -32.20 14.67
C PHE A 212 16.35 -33.58 15.03
N SER A 213 15.06 -33.68 15.35
CA SER A 213 14.43 -34.92 15.76
C SER A 213 14.04 -35.79 14.56
N PRO A 214 14.19 -37.13 14.65
CA PRO A 214 13.70 -38.05 13.61
C PRO A 214 12.17 -38.04 13.47
N TYR A 215 11.43 -37.55 14.48
CA TYR A 215 9.97 -37.43 14.41
C TYR A 215 9.48 -36.27 13.54
N ASN A 216 10.36 -35.32 13.26
CA ASN A 216 10.11 -34.22 12.35
C ASN A 216 10.51 -34.63 10.92
N LYS A 217 9.56 -35.17 10.16
CA LYS A 217 9.80 -35.63 8.78
C LYS A 217 10.15 -34.47 7.84
N ALA A 218 9.72 -33.26 8.18
CA ALA A 218 10.01 -32.05 7.42
C ALA A 218 11.40 -31.45 7.75
N GLY A 219 12.07 -31.87 8.83
CA GLY A 219 13.34 -31.28 9.28
C GLY A 219 13.23 -29.76 9.46
N LEU A 220 14.19 -29.00 8.95
CA LEU A 220 14.16 -27.52 8.99
C LEU A 220 13.01 -26.89 8.18
N PHE A 221 12.37 -27.64 7.27
CA PHE A 221 11.26 -27.15 6.46
C PHE A 221 9.94 -26.99 7.25
N ILE A 222 9.88 -27.52 8.48
CA ILE A 222 8.76 -27.26 9.40
C ILE A 222 8.62 -25.77 9.73
N LEU A 223 9.73 -25.03 9.72
CA LEU A 223 9.76 -23.59 10.03
C LEU A 223 8.86 -22.77 9.08
N GLY A 224 8.65 -23.20 7.83
CA GLY A 224 7.74 -22.56 6.89
C GLY A 224 6.25 -22.73 7.25
N SER A 225 5.87 -23.75 8.04
CA SER A 225 4.54 -23.85 8.63
C SER A 225 4.45 -23.10 9.96
N ILE A 226 5.52 -23.07 10.75
CA ILE A 226 5.58 -22.31 12.01
C ILE A 226 5.54 -20.80 11.77
N PHE A 227 6.15 -20.33 10.69
CA PHE A 227 6.17 -18.92 10.29
C PHE A 227 4.76 -18.33 10.13
N LEU A 228 3.79 -19.16 9.74
CA LEU A 228 2.38 -18.78 9.63
C LEU A 228 1.79 -18.24 10.95
N ALA A 229 2.42 -18.50 12.10
CA ALA A 229 2.01 -17.96 13.40
C ALA A 229 2.39 -16.49 13.62
N THR A 230 3.33 -15.95 12.83
CA THR A 230 3.75 -14.54 12.92
C THR A 230 3.25 -13.70 11.75
N THR A 231 2.36 -14.24 10.92
CA THR A 231 1.68 -13.48 9.87
C THR A 231 0.87 -12.36 10.54
N GLY A 232 1.07 -11.12 10.10
CA GLY A 232 0.53 -9.93 10.76
C GLY A 232 1.52 -9.15 11.62
N ALA A 233 2.71 -9.68 11.96
CA ALA A 233 3.73 -8.90 12.66
C ALA A 233 4.14 -7.62 11.89
N GLU A 234 4.16 -7.67 10.56
CA GLU A 234 4.43 -6.46 9.76
C GLU A 234 3.28 -5.46 9.78
N ALA A 235 2.03 -5.95 9.84
CA ALA A 235 0.84 -5.11 9.99
C ALA A 235 0.86 -4.36 11.33
N LEU A 236 1.37 -4.99 12.41
CA LEU A 236 1.61 -4.31 13.68
C LEU A 236 2.53 -3.09 13.54
N TYR A 237 3.52 -3.17 12.64
CA TYR A 237 4.44 -2.07 12.41
C TYR A 237 3.89 -1.03 11.43
N SER A 238 3.15 -1.41 10.38
CA SER A 238 2.56 -0.45 9.43
C SER A 238 1.43 0.38 10.05
N ASP A 239 0.62 -0.20 10.93
CA ASP A 239 -0.61 0.43 11.41
C ASP A 239 -0.42 1.26 12.69
N VAL A 240 0.83 1.57 13.02
CA VAL A 240 1.19 2.38 14.20
C VAL A 240 0.59 3.78 14.13
N GLY A 241 0.43 4.35 12.93
CA GLY A 241 -0.16 5.68 12.74
C GLY A 241 -1.60 5.78 13.20
N HIS A 242 -2.40 4.72 13.04
CA HIS A 242 -3.83 4.72 13.36
C HIS A 242 -4.10 4.55 14.85
N VAL A 243 -3.29 3.73 15.52
CA VAL A 243 -3.57 3.25 16.88
C VAL A 243 -2.62 3.84 17.92
N GLY A 244 -1.38 4.12 17.52
CA GLY A 244 -0.32 4.60 18.39
C GLY A 244 0.43 3.47 19.10
N LYS A 245 1.77 3.58 19.08
CA LYS A 245 2.70 2.57 19.63
C LYS A 245 2.42 2.13 21.07
N SER A 246 2.00 3.05 21.95
CA SER A 246 1.79 2.75 23.38
C SER A 246 0.62 1.80 23.59
N ASN A 247 -0.43 1.91 22.77
CA ASN A 247 -1.59 1.02 22.85
C ASN A 247 -1.23 -0.38 22.36
N ILE A 248 -0.37 -0.50 21.34
CA ILE A 248 0.15 -1.79 20.85
C ILE A 248 0.96 -2.47 21.97
N ILE A 249 1.96 -1.77 22.53
CA ILE A 249 2.81 -2.33 23.61
C ILE A 249 1.97 -2.79 24.81
N GLY A 250 0.95 -2.02 25.22
CA GLY A 250 0.11 -2.37 26.37
C GLY A 250 -0.87 -3.53 26.13
N SER A 251 -1.33 -3.72 24.89
CA SER A 251 -2.31 -4.77 24.55
C SER A 251 -1.66 -6.08 24.12
N TRP A 252 -0.39 -6.06 23.67
CA TRP A 252 0.34 -7.23 23.19
C TRP A 252 0.40 -8.40 24.19
N PRO A 253 0.67 -8.21 25.50
CA PRO A 253 0.74 -9.33 26.44
C PRO A 253 -0.56 -10.14 26.54
N TYR A 254 -1.71 -9.46 26.49
CA TYR A 254 -3.02 -10.11 26.51
C TYR A 254 -3.22 -11.00 25.27
N VAL A 255 -2.89 -10.47 24.08
CA VAL A 255 -3.00 -11.21 22.82
C VAL A 255 -2.05 -12.40 22.80
N PHE A 256 -0.79 -12.19 23.21
CA PHE A 256 0.22 -13.25 23.29
C PHE A 256 -0.24 -14.41 24.19
N VAL A 257 -0.82 -14.13 25.35
CA VAL A 257 -1.34 -15.16 26.26
C VAL A 257 -2.51 -15.91 25.63
N CYS A 258 -3.47 -15.22 25.03
CA CYS A 258 -4.63 -15.87 24.38
C CYS A 258 -4.20 -16.80 23.25
N LEU A 259 -3.26 -16.36 22.40
CA LEU A 259 -2.70 -17.16 21.32
C LEU A 259 -1.94 -18.38 21.86
N SER A 260 -1.09 -18.18 22.87
CA SER A 260 -0.32 -19.26 23.50
C SER A 260 -1.23 -20.35 24.08
N LEU A 261 -2.26 -19.95 24.84
CA LEU A 261 -3.26 -20.87 25.40
C LEU A 261 -3.97 -21.65 24.30
N ASN A 262 -4.32 -21.00 23.19
CA ASN A 262 -4.98 -21.69 22.08
C ASN A 262 -4.07 -22.75 21.45
N TYR A 263 -2.80 -22.45 21.20
CA TYR A 263 -1.86 -23.44 20.68
C TYR A 263 -1.62 -24.61 21.64
N PHE A 264 -1.55 -24.35 22.96
CA PHE A 264 -1.48 -25.42 23.96
C PHE A 264 -2.73 -26.32 23.92
N GLY A 265 -3.92 -25.73 23.89
CA GLY A 265 -5.18 -26.47 23.81
C GLY A 265 -5.28 -27.33 22.55
N GLN A 266 -4.90 -26.80 21.38
CA GLN A 266 -4.82 -27.56 20.13
C GLN A 266 -3.85 -28.74 20.26
N GLY A 267 -2.69 -28.52 20.89
CA GLY A 267 -1.71 -29.58 21.15
C GLY A 267 -2.25 -30.72 22.01
N VAL A 268 -2.85 -30.40 23.15
CA VAL A 268 -3.41 -31.40 24.07
C VAL A 268 -4.50 -32.21 23.38
N TRP A 269 -5.39 -31.54 22.66
CA TRP A 269 -6.47 -32.22 21.94
C TRP A 269 -5.94 -33.20 20.90
N ILE A 270 -4.91 -32.81 20.11
CA ILE A 270 -4.28 -33.71 19.13
C ILE A 270 -3.67 -34.94 19.82
N LEU A 271 -3.01 -34.75 20.97
CA LEU A 271 -2.37 -35.86 21.70
C LEU A 271 -3.37 -36.82 22.34
N GLN A 272 -4.56 -36.33 22.71
CA GLN A 272 -5.64 -37.15 23.27
C GLN A 272 -6.45 -37.89 22.20
N ASN A 273 -6.37 -37.45 20.93
CA ASN A 273 -7.14 -38.01 19.82
C ASN A 273 -6.25 -38.52 18.67
N PRO A 274 -5.26 -39.41 18.92
CA PRO A 274 -4.27 -39.81 17.91
C PRO A 274 -4.87 -40.62 16.74
N ASN A 275 -5.99 -41.30 16.97
CA ASN A 275 -6.69 -42.11 15.96
C ASN A 275 -7.90 -41.39 15.35
N TYR A 276 -7.96 -40.05 15.45
CA TYR A 276 -9.07 -39.30 14.90
C TYR A 276 -9.01 -39.33 13.37
N HIS A 277 -10.02 -39.97 12.77
CA HIS A 277 -10.20 -40.05 11.32
C HIS A 277 -11.46 -39.27 10.94
N THR A 278 -11.29 -38.23 10.14
CA THR A 278 -12.38 -37.42 9.59
C THR A 278 -12.52 -37.75 8.11
N THR A 279 -13.75 -37.81 7.62
CA THR A 279 -14.09 -37.94 6.19
C THR A 279 -13.82 -36.66 5.39
N GLY A 280 -13.49 -35.54 6.06
CA GLY A 280 -13.14 -34.25 5.48
C GLY A 280 -11.75 -33.72 5.88
N ASP A 281 -11.47 -32.46 5.50
CA ASP A 281 -10.21 -31.78 5.80
C ASP A 281 -10.07 -31.52 7.31
N PHE A 282 -9.13 -32.22 7.94
CA PHE A 282 -8.84 -32.08 9.36
C PHE A 282 -8.35 -30.66 9.70
N ASN A 283 -9.04 -29.98 10.63
CA ASN A 283 -8.58 -28.72 11.20
C ASN A 283 -8.63 -28.77 12.75
N PRO A 284 -7.46 -28.83 13.43
CA PRO A 284 -7.41 -28.90 14.89
C PRO A 284 -8.20 -27.79 15.59
N PHE A 285 -8.24 -26.59 15.02
CA PHE A 285 -8.92 -25.45 15.63
C PHE A 285 -10.42 -25.66 15.80
N PHE A 286 -11.10 -26.22 14.80
CA PHE A 286 -12.55 -26.44 14.89
C PHE A 286 -12.88 -27.70 15.71
N GLU A 287 -11.93 -28.63 15.81
CA GLU A 287 -12.13 -29.90 16.52
C GLU A 287 -11.94 -29.80 18.03
N ILE A 288 -11.10 -28.87 18.51
CA ILE A 288 -11.02 -28.57 19.95
C ILE A 288 -12.31 -27.96 20.52
N ILE A 289 -13.23 -27.54 19.65
CA ILE A 289 -14.46 -26.85 20.00
C ILE A 289 -15.59 -27.88 20.11
N PRO A 290 -16.29 -27.94 21.27
CA PRO A 290 -17.47 -28.78 21.45
C PRO A 290 -18.52 -28.57 20.37
N SER A 291 -19.14 -29.65 19.91
CA SER A 291 -20.08 -29.67 18.77
C SER A 291 -21.26 -28.70 18.93
N ASN A 292 -21.75 -28.51 20.16
CA ASN A 292 -22.86 -27.61 20.48
C ASN A 292 -22.56 -26.12 20.25
N ILE A 293 -21.30 -25.68 20.36
CA ILE A 293 -20.90 -24.27 20.19
C ILE A 293 -20.08 -24.03 18.92
N ARG A 294 -19.73 -25.09 18.17
CA ARG A 294 -18.90 -25.04 16.96
C ARG A 294 -19.43 -24.07 15.91
N LEU A 295 -20.75 -24.05 15.69
CA LEU A 295 -21.37 -23.09 14.75
C LEU A 295 -21.14 -21.64 15.17
N ALA A 296 -21.36 -21.32 16.44
CA ALA A 296 -21.15 -19.97 16.96
C ALA A 296 -19.67 -19.57 16.85
N ALA A 297 -18.76 -20.51 17.08
CA ALA A 297 -17.33 -20.28 16.91
C ALA A 297 -16.93 -20.02 15.45
N ILE A 298 -17.53 -20.71 14.49
CA ILE A 298 -17.27 -20.48 13.06
C ILE A 298 -17.81 -19.14 12.60
N VAL A 299 -18.99 -18.74 13.06
CA VAL A 299 -19.52 -17.38 12.81
C VAL A 299 -18.56 -16.33 13.39
N LEU A 300 -18.11 -16.53 14.62
CA LEU A 300 -17.15 -15.62 15.26
C LEU A 300 -15.80 -15.58 14.52
N ALA A 301 -15.27 -16.73 14.10
CA ALA A 301 -14.04 -16.85 13.32
C ALA A 301 -14.17 -16.17 11.95
N THR A 302 -15.34 -16.29 11.31
CA THR A 302 -15.63 -15.63 10.02
C THR A 302 -15.64 -14.12 10.20
N ILE A 303 -16.29 -13.61 11.25
CA ILE A 303 -16.28 -12.18 11.56
C ILE A 303 -14.85 -11.71 11.87
N ALA A 304 -14.06 -12.46 12.64
CA ALA A 304 -12.67 -12.14 12.93
C ALA A 304 -11.81 -12.12 11.65
N ALA A 305 -11.98 -13.08 10.74
CA ALA A 305 -11.31 -13.13 9.44
C ALA A 305 -11.68 -11.93 8.54
N VAL A 306 -12.95 -11.53 8.54
CA VAL A 306 -13.43 -10.32 7.86
C VAL A 306 -12.78 -9.05 8.43
N ILE A 307 -12.64 -8.95 9.76
CA ILE A 307 -11.98 -7.82 10.42
C ILE A 307 -10.48 -7.80 10.12
N ALA A 308 -9.81 -8.95 10.19
CA ALA A 308 -8.40 -9.10 9.83
C ALA A 308 -8.13 -8.65 8.38
N SER A 309 -8.97 -9.11 7.46
CA SER A 309 -8.90 -8.74 6.04
C SER A 309 -9.09 -7.24 5.83
N GLN A 310 -10.03 -6.62 6.56
CA GLN A 310 -10.29 -5.17 6.52
C GLN A 310 -9.08 -4.33 6.94
N ALA A 311 -8.45 -4.70 8.05
CA ALA A 311 -7.27 -4.02 8.55
C ALA A 311 -6.14 -4.03 7.50
N LEU A 312 -5.87 -5.18 6.90
CA LEU A 312 -4.80 -5.33 5.90
C LEU A 312 -5.11 -4.62 4.58
N ILE A 313 -6.37 -4.63 4.11
CA ILE A 313 -6.79 -3.86 2.93
C ILE A 313 -6.58 -2.36 3.18
N THR A 314 -6.93 -1.88 4.37
CA THR A 314 -6.71 -0.47 4.76
C THR A 314 -5.22 -0.15 4.86
N GLY A 315 -4.41 -1.05 5.45
CA GLY A 315 -2.95 -0.93 5.50
C GLY A 315 -2.32 -0.86 4.10
N SER A 316 -2.86 -1.62 3.14
CA SER A 316 -2.44 -1.57 1.73
C SER A 316 -2.69 -0.21 1.09
N PHE A 317 -3.82 0.46 1.40
CA PHE A 317 -4.07 1.83 0.93
C PHE A 317 -3.07 2.83 1.51
N THR A 318 -2.74 2.69 2.79
CA THR A 318 -1.71 3.50 3.45
C THR A 318 -0.35 3.31 2.79
N LEU A 319 0.08 2.07 2.56
CA LEU A 319 1.34 1.76 1.89
C LEU A 319 1.40 2.32 0.47
N VAL A 320 0.32 2.22 -0.32
CA VAL A 320 0.27 2.82 -1.67
C VAL A 320 0.34 4.35 -1.60
N ALA A 321 -0.33 4.98 -0.64
CA ALA A 321 -0.26 6.43 -0.45
C ALA A 321 1.16 6.89 -0.08
N GLU A 322 1.84 6.18 0.83
CA GLU A 322 3.24 6.44 1.19
C GLU A 322 4.19 6.24 0.00
N ALA A 323 4.03 5.15 -0.75
CA ALA A 323 4.80 4.87 -1.95
C ALA A 323 4.62 5.96 -3.03
N SER A 324 3.40 6.45 -3.23
CA SER A 324 3.12 7.60 -4.11
C SER A 324 3.83 8.86 -3.62
N GLY A 325 3.82 9.12 -2.30
CA GLY A 325 4.56 10.23 -1.69
C GLY A 325 6.09 10.16 -1.88
N LEU A 326 6.64 8.95 -1.91
CA LEU A 326 8.05 8.67 -2.17
C LEU A 326 8.43 8.61 -3.66
N LYS A 327 7.48 8.85 -4.57
CA LYS A 327 7.63 8.69 -6.03
C LYS A 327 7.98 7.24 -6.45
N PHE A 328 7.56 6.24 -5.67
CA PHE A 328 7.63 4.82 -6.06
C PHE A 328 6.44 4.40 -6.90
N LEU A 329 5.28 5.03 -6.71
CA LEU A 329 4.07 4.79 -7.51
C LEU A 329 3.57 6.10 -8.14
N PRO A 330 2.75 6.02 -9.21
CA PRO A 330 2.02 7.17 -9.72
C PRO A 330 1.10 7.77 -8.67
N ARG A 331 0.80 9.06 -8.83
CA ARG A 331 -0.22 9.71 -8.01
C ARG A 331 -1.57 9.07 -8.33
N MET A 332 -2.25 8.65 -7.27
CA MET A 332 -3.59 8.07 -7.32
C MET A 332 -4.61 9.06 -6.78
N ASN A 333 -5.88 8.85 -7.12
CA ASN A 333 -6.98 9.55 -6.47
C ASN A 333 -7.16 8.99 -5.05
N ILE A 334 -6.78 9.78 -4.05
CA ILE A 334 -6.82 9.43 -2.63
C ILE A 334 -8.02 10.12 -1.99
N LEU A 335 -8.96 9.34 -1.47
CA LEU A 335 -10.13 9.83 -0.75
C LEU A 335 -9.91 9.61 0.76
N TYR A 336 -10.37 10.56 1.57
CA TYR A 336 -10.27 10.51 3.03
C TYR A 336 -11.67 10.40 3.65
N PRO A 337 -12.15 9.19 4.00
CA PRO A 337 -13.49 9.00 4.54
C PRO A 337 -13.72 9.70 5.89
N SER A 338 -12.70 9.81 6.75
CA SER A 338 -12.81 10.47 8.06
C SER A 338 -11.88 11.67 8.22
N THR A 339 -12.06 12.40 9.32
CA THR A 339 -11.20 13.54 9.70
C THR A 339 -9.79 13.12 10.12
N GLU A 340 -9.54 11.82 10.29
CA GLU A 340 -8.22 11.28 10.59
C GLU A 340 -7.47 11.00 9.29
N LYS A 341 -6.30 11.62 9.13
CA LYS A 341 -5.49 11.51 7.90
C LYS A 341 -5.08 10.07 7.57
N GLY A 342 -4.96 9.20 8.58
CA GLY A 342 -4.61 7.79 8.40
C GLY A 342 -5.70 6.96 7.71
N GLN A 343 -6.97 7.40 7.70
CA GLN A 343 -8.03 6.64 7.04
C GLN A 343 -8.09 7.01 5.56
N ILE A 344 -7.49 6.14 4.75
CA ILE A 344 -7.31 6.35 3.32
C ILE A 344 -8.15 5.35 2.54
N TYR A 345 -8.82 5.81 1.48
CA TYR A 345 -9.50 4.96 0.50
C TYR A 345 -9.01 5.29 -0.90
N ILE A 346 -8.51 4.27 -1.61
CA ILE A 346 -8.03 4.40 -3.00
C ILE A 346 -8.87 3.47 -3.90
N PRO A 347 -9.83 4.01 -4.69
CA PRO A 347 -10.76 3.19 -5.46
C PRO A 347 -10.09 2.23 -6.45
N SER A 348 -9.01 2.65 -7.11
CA SER A 348 -8.28 1.83 -8.08
C SER A 348 -7.60 0.63 -7.42
N VAL A 349 -6.93 0.86 -6.29
CA VAL A 349 -6.28 -0.19 -5.49
C VAL A 349 -7.31 -1.17 -4.95
N ASN A 350 -8.46 -0.67 -4.46
CA ASN A 350 -9.55 -1.51 -3.95
C ASN A 350 -10.05 -2.52 -5.01
N LYS A 351 -10.30 -2.03 -6.23
CA LYS A 351 -10.73 -2.90 -7.34
C LYS A 351 -9.67 -3.91 -7.73
N MET A 352 -8.40 -3.50 -7.75
CA MET A 352 -7.27 -4.37 -8.09
C MET A 352 -7.07 -5.47 -7.03
N LEU A 353 -7.08 -5.12 -5.75
CA LEU A 353 -7.00 -6.08 -4.64
C LEU A 353 -8.18 -7.06 -4.69
N CYS A 354 -9.41 -6.56 -4.88
CA CYS A 354 -10.61 -7.40 -5.01
C CYS A 354 -10.48 -8.43 -6.13
N ALA A 355 -10.09 -7.99 -7.33
CA ALA A 355 -9.91 -8.87 -8.48
C ALA A 355 -8.81 -9.92 -8.23
N ALA A 356 -7.67 -9.51 -7.66
CA ALA A 356 -6.57 -10.40 -7.33
C ALA A 356 -6.96 -11.45 -6.27
N THR A 357 -7.61 -11.04 -5.19
CA THR A 357 -8.07 -11.94 -4.13
C THR A 357 -9.10 -12.94 -4.65
N ILE A 358 -10.07 -12.52 -5.45
CA ILE A 358 -11.06 -13.43 -6.05
C ILE A 358 -10.37 -14.42 -7.00
N ALA A 359 -9.44 -13.95 -7.84
CA ALA A 359 -8.67 -14.82 -8.73
C ALA A 359 -7.86 -15.87 -7.95
N LEU A 360 -7.28 -15.49 -6.82
CA LEU A 360 -6.55 -16.42 -5.93
C LEU A 360 -7.45 -17.50 -5.35
N VAL A 361 -8.64 -17.14 -4.83
CA VAL A 361 -9.61 -18.10 -4.31
C VAL A 361 -10.05 -19.08 -5.40
N LEU A 362 -10.32 -18.59 -6.61
CA LEU A 362 -10.71 -19.43 -7.75
C LEU A 362 -9.58 -20.35 -8.23
N PHE A 363 -8.34 -19.87 -8.17
CA PHE A 363 -7.15 -20.62 -8.59
C PHE A 363 -6.81 -21.75 -7.61
N PHE A 364 -6.71 -21.44 -6.32
CA PHE A 364 -6.25 -22.41 -5.32
C PHE A 364 -7.37 -23.27 -4.73
N ARG A 365 -8.62 -22.77 -4.70
CA ARG A 365 -9.84 -23.45 -4.25
C ARG A 365 -9.91 -23.88 -2.78
N THR A 366 -8.81 -24.28 -2.15
CA THR A 366 -8.74 -24.74 -0.75
C THR A 366 -7.75 -23.92 0.07
N SER A 367 -7.97 -23.79 1.38
CA SER A 367 -7.05 -23.05 2.27
C SER A 367 -5.66 -23.67 2.29
N ALA A 368 -5.57 -25.01 2.26
CA ALA A 368 -4.31 -25.73 2.36
C ALA A 368 -3.34 -25.38 1.23
N HIS A 369 -3.84 -25.21 -0.01
CA HIS A 369 -3.01 -24.79 -1.13
C HIS A 369 -2.64 -23.31 -1.05
N MET A 370 -3.53 -22.46 -0.53
CA MET A 370 -3.23 -21.03 -0.33
C MET A 370 -2.21 -20.79 0.79
N GLU A 371 -2.28 -21.57 1.88
CA GLU A 371 -1.34 -21.52 3.01
C GLU A 371 0.11 -21.80 2.57
N ALA A 372 0.29 -22.70 1.60
CA ALA A 372 1.60 -22.96 1.00
C ALA A 372 2.15 -21.77 0.20
N ALA A 373 1.27 -20.95 -0.39
CA ALA A 373 1.62 -19.75 -1.13
C ALA A 373 1.94 -18.54 -0.25
N TYR A 374 1.30 -18.49 0.91
CA TYR A 374 1.16 -17.30 1.76
C TYR A 374 2.46 -16.83 2.44
N GLY A 375 3.23 -17.75 3.03
CA GLY A 375 4.37 -17.37 3.87
C GLY A 375 5.57 -16.75 3.14
N LEU A 376 5.75 -17.04 1.84
CA LEU A 376 7.00 -16.73 1.14
C LEU A 376 7.23 -15.24 0.91
N SER A 377 6.23 -14.48 0.45
CA SER A 377 6.37 -13.03 0.24
C SER A 377 6.65 -12.29 1.55
N ILE A 378 5.96 -12.65 2.63
CA ILE A 378 6.12 -11.99 3.93
C ILE A 378 7.54 -12.19 4.48
N THR A 379 8.15 -13.38 4.35
CA THR A 379 9.55 -13.59 4.80
C THR A 379 10.54 -12.66 4.09
N ILE A 380 10.31 -12.37 2.80
CA ILE A 380 11.13 -11.41 2.04
C ILE A 380 10.97 -10.01 2.60
N SER A 381 9.74 -9.60 2.90
CA SER A 381 9.48 -8.30 3.49
C SER A 381 10.14 -8.15 4.87
N MET A 382 10.03 -9.18 5.73
CA MET A 382 10.63 -9.16 7.06
C MET A 382 12.16 -9.02 6.96
N LEU A 383 12.79 -9.76 6.04
CA LEU A 383 14.23 -9.63 5.79
C LEU A 383 14.61 -8.22 5.33
N MET A 384 13.84 -7.61 4.43
CA MET A 384 14.08 -6.22 3.99
C MET A 384 13.91 -5.23 5.15
N THR A 385 12.91 -5.45 6.01
CA THR A 385 12.68 -4.66 7.22
C THR A 385 13.83 -4.79 8.21
N THR A 386 14.38 -5.99 8.41
CA THR A 386 15.55 -6.23 9.26
C THR A 386 16.78 -5.48 8.77
N ILE A 387 17.05 -5.53 7.46
CA ILE A 387 18.16 -4.79 6.84
C ILE A 387 17.99 -3.27 7.06
N MET A 388 16.77 -2.75 6.93
CA MET A 388 16.48 -1.33 7.12
C MET A 388 16.51 -0.91 8.59
N LEU A 389 16.04 -1.76 9.51
CA LEU A 389 16.10 -1.52 10.95
C LEU A 389 17.54 -1.47 11.44
N TYR A 390 18.42 -2.34 10.91
CA TYR A 390 19.86 -2.27 11.16
C TYR A 390 20.45 -0.90 10.79
N GLU A 391 20.11 -0.36 9.61
CA GLU A 391 20.58 0.96 9.18
C GLU A 391 20.01 2.10 10.04
N TRP A 392 18.77 1.96 10.50
CA TRP A 392 18.18 2.90 11.45
C TRP A 392 18.88 2.85 12.82
N LEU A 393 19.19 1.66 13.35
CA LEU A 393 19.94 1.50 14.60
C LEU A 393 21.33 2.15 14.48
N ARG A 394 22.04 1.89 13.38
CA ARG A 394 23.32 2.53 13.04
C ARG A 394 23.26 4.05 12.90
N MET A 395 22.10 4.60 12.54
CA MET A 395 21.92 6.06 12.45
C MET A 395 21.80 6.69 13.85
N ARG A 396 21.30 5.96 14.84
CA ARG A 396 21.00 6.47 16.19
C ARG A 396 22.15 6.27 17.19
N GLY A 397 23.04 5.31 16.95
CA GLY A 397 24.17 4.99 17.81
C GLY A 397 25.43 5.80 17.51
N LYS A 398 26.14 6.26 18.56
CA LYS A 398 27.56 6.61 18.51
C LYS A 398 28.30 5.74 19.54
N GLY A 399 29.43 5.12 19.14
CA GLY A 399 30.29 4.31 20.02
C GLY A 399 30.42 2.83 19.61
N VAL A 400 31.55 2.21 19.96
CA VAL A 400 31.92 0.82 19.58
C VAL A 400 30.94 -0.21 20.16
N GLN A 401 30.49 -0.02 21.40
CA GLN A 401 29.54 -0.94 22.04
C GLN A 401 28.19 -1.00 21.32
N ARG A 402 27.70 0.12 20.76
CA ARG A 402 26.47 0.12 19.97
C ARG A 402 26.66 -0.53 18.60
N LEU A 403 27.84 -0.38 18.00
CA LEU A 403 28.17 -1.05 16.74
C LEU A 403 28.12 -2.59 16.88
N ILE A 404 28.57 -3.12 18.03
CA ILE A 404 28.48 -4.55 18.34
C ILE A 404 27.01 -4.98 18.44
N TRP A 405 26.16 -4.21 19.13
CA TRP A 405 24.72 -4.50 19.23
C TRP A 405 24.01 -4.42 17.88
N ASP A 406 24.36 -3.47 17.02
CA ASP A 406 23.76 -3.34 15.68
C ASP A 406 24.09 -4.57 14.81
N TRP A 407 25.35 -5.03 14.84
CA TRP A 407 25.76 -6.26 14.14
C TRP A 407 25.15 -7.51 14.75
N ALA A 408 25.08 -7.60 16.08
CA ALA A 408 24.42 -8.71 16.76
C ALA A 408 22.94 -8.81 16.36
N PHE A 409 22.24 -7.67 16.28
CA PHE A 409 20.87 -7.60 15.79
C PHE A 409 20.76 -8.14 14.35
N LEU A 410 21.59 -7.63 13.43
CA LEU A 410 21.53 -8.03 12.02
C LEU A 410 21.87 -9.51 11.83
N ILE A 411 22.90 -10.01 12.52
CA ILE A 411 23.31 -11.41 12.42
C ILE A 411 22.21 -12.31 13.00
N PHE A 412 21.66 -11.97 14.16
CA PHE A 412 20.66 -12.79 14.82
C PHE A 412 19.33 -12.82 14.05
N PHE A 413 18.72 -11.66 13.79
CA PHE A 413 17.43 -11.60 13.09
C PHE A 413 17.57 -11.89 11.60
N GLY A 414 18.65 -11.43 10.95
CA GLY A 414 18.92 -11.78 9.56
C GLY A 414 19.11 -13.28 9.36
N PHE A 415 19.77 -13.97 10.30
CA PHE A 415 19.85 -15.43 10.27
C PHE A 415 18.47 -16.09 10.41
N LEU A 416 17.66 -15.66 11.38
CA LEU A 416 16.29 -16.18 11.55
C LEU A 416 15.44 -15.97 10.30
N ASP A 417 15.40 -14.74 9.78
CA ASP A 417 14.64 -14.39 8.58
C ASP A 417 15.08 -15.23 7.36
N VAL A 418 16.39 -15.41 7.17
CA VAL A 418 16.93 -16.27 6.09
C VAL A 418 16.56 -17.73 6.31
N MET A 419 16.59 -18.26 7.53
CA MET A 419 16.15 -19.62 7.82
C MET A 419 14.66 -19.80 7.50
N PHE A 420 13.80 -18.87 7.90
CA PHE A 420 12.37 -18.90 7.56
C PHE A 420 12.11 -18.76 6.06
N MET A 421 12.88 -17.92 5.38
CA MET A 421 12.80 -17.76 3.93
C MET A 421 13.19 -19.05 3.20
N ILE A 422 14.33 -19.68 3.55
CA ILE A 422 14.76 -20.96 2.97
C ILE A 422 13.72 -22.05 3.25
N SER A 423 13.19 -22.09 4.47
CA SER A 423 12.16 -23.05 4.86
C SER A 423 10.88 -22.87 4.04
N SER A 424 10.44 -21.62 3.85
CA SER A 424 9.25 -21.28 3.05
C SER A 424 9.46 -21.53 1.55
N LEU A 425 10.70 -21.45 1.07
CA LEU A 425 11.04 -21.73 -0.33
C LEU A 425 10.80 -23.20 -0.72
N SER A 426 10.80 -24.13 0.24
CA SER A 426 10.43 -25.53 -0.02
C SER A 426 8.98 -25.68 -0.52
N LYS A 427 8.10 -24.74 -0.17
CA LYS A 427 6.71 -24.70 -0.62
C LYS A 427 6.52 -24.00 -1.97
N PHE A 428 7.61 -23.61 -2.64
CA PHE A 428 7.57 -22.89 -3.91
C PHE A 428 6.76 -23.65 -4.97
N THR A 429 6.99 -24.96 -5.13
CA THR A 429 6.29 -25.81 -6.10
C THR A 429 4.83 -26.09 -5.73
N HIS A 430 4.45 -25.86 -4.46
CA HIS A 430 3.11 -26.13 -3.92
C HIS A 430 2.22 -24.87 -3.88
N GLY A 431 2.64 -23.78 -4.52
CA GLY A 431 1.88 -22.53 -4.59
C GLY A 431 2.67 -21.28 -4.22
N GLY A 432 3.82 -21.43 -3.54
CA GLY A 432 4.72 -20.33 -3.15
C GLY A 432 5.09 -19.37 -4.27
N TYR A 433 5.21 -19.86 -5.51
CA TYR A 433 5.53 -19.01 -6.65
C TYR A 433 4.48 -17.92 -6.94
N VAL A 434 3.21 -18.12 -6.58
CA VAL A 434 2.12 -17.17 -6.90
C VAL A 434 2.30 -15.86 -6.14
N SER A 435 2.65 -15.92 -4.85
CA SER A 435 2.90 -14.71 -4.05
C SER A 435 4.11 -13.92 -4.58
N LEU A 436 5.15 -14.62 -5.05
CA LEU A 436 6.31 -14.01 -5.69
C LEU A 436 6.02 -13.40 -7.05
N VAL A 437 5.14 -14.01 -7.86
CA VAL A 437 4.72 -13.44 -9.14
C VAL A 437 3.95 -12.12 -8.91
N ILE A 438 3.04 -12.09 -7.93
CA ILE A 438 2.31 -10.87 -7.56
C ILE A 438 3.28 -9.80 -7.04
N ALA A 439 4.15 -10.15 -6.10
CA ALA A 439 5.16 -9.23 -5.56
C ALA A 439 6.11 -8.73 -6.66
N GLY A 440 6.55 -9.61 -7.57
CA GLY A 440 7.42 -9.27 -8.70
C GLY A 440 6.76 -8.32 -9.69
N PHE A 441 5.47 -8.50 -9.97
CA PHE A 441 4.70 -7.59 -10.80
C PHE A 441 4.59 -6.20 -10.17
N ILE A 442 4.25 -6.11 -8.88
CA ILE A 442 4.18 -4.85 -8.13
C ILE A 442 5.57 -4.19 -8.09
N LEU A 443 6.61 -4.96 -7.80
CA LEU A 443 8.00 -4.50 -7.78
C LEU A 443 8.43 -3.94 -9.14
N ALA A 444 8.06 -4.59 -10.24
CA ALA A 444 8.37 -4.12 -11.59
C ALA A 444 7.74 -2.75 -11.87
N ILE A 445 6.47 -2.55 -11.51
CA ILE A 445 5.79 -1.25 -11.63
C ILE A 445 6.55 -0.19 -10.81
N MET A 446 6.85 -0.48 -9.54
CA MET A 446 7.53 0.47 -8.67
C MET A 446 8.96 0.78 -9.15
N TYR A 447 9.69 -0.23 -9.63
CA TYR A 447 11.04 -0.10 -10.16
C TYR A 447 11.06 0.77 -11.42
N VAL A 448 10.21 0.46 -12.40
CA VAL A 448 10.07 1.24 -13.64
C VAL A 448 9.69 2.68 -13.31
N TRP A 449 8.75 2.90 -12.39
CA TRP A 449 8.32 4.23 -12.01
C TRP A 449 9.44 5.04 -11.32
N TYR A 450 10.11 4.45 -10.32
CA TYR A 450 11.17 5.12 -9.57
C TYR A 450 12.39 5.44 -10.44
N TYR A 451 12.93 4.44 -11.14
CA TYR A 451 14.12 4.63 -11.97
C TYR A 451 13.79 5.41 -13.25
N GLY A 452 12.60 5.27 -13.83
CA GLY A 452 12.14 6.11 -14.94
C GLY A 452 12.05 7.59 -14.55
N ASN A 453 11.52 7.91 -13.36
CA ASN A 453 11.57 9.28 -12.83
C ASN A 453 13.01 9.73 -12.58
N LYS A 454 13.89 8.87 -12.05
CA LYS A 454 15.30 9.22 -11.77
C LYS A 454 16.09 9.50 -13.05
N ILE A 455 15.89 8.72 -14.10
CA ILE A 455 16.53 8.91 -15.41
C ILE A 455 16.03 10.21 -16.02
N ARG A 456 14.71 10.46 -16.00
CA ARG A 456 14.13 11.73 -16.44
C ARG A 456 14.74 12.90 -15.68
N ASP A 457 14.68 12.89 -14.35
CA ASP A 457 15.15 13.98 -13.50
C ASP A 457 16.68 14.22 -13.67
N LYS A 458 17.47 13.19 -14.03
CA LYS A 458 18.92 13.31 -14.31
C LYS A 458 19.21 13.87 -15.71
N ARG A 459 18.39 13.54 -16.70
CA ARG A 459 18.57 13.87 -18.13
C ARG A 459 17.75 15.08 -18.58
N GLU A 460 16.88 15.60 -17.72
CA GLU A 460 16.27 16.90 -17.87
C GLU A 460 17.38 17.95 -18.04
N SER A 461 17.34 18.68 -19.16
CA SER A 461 18.33 19.70 -19.50
C SER A 461 18.41 20.79 -18.42
N ARG A 462 19.56 21.46 -18.30
CA ARG A 462 19.74 22.61 -17.38
C ARG A 462 18.70 23.72 -17.64
N ASN A 463 18.18 23.80 -18.87
CA ASN A 463 17.13 24.73 -19.29
C ASN A 463 15.71 24.16 -19.12
N ALA A 464 15.51 23.04 -18.41
CA ALA A 464 14.18 22.46 -18.18
C ALA A 464 13.30 23.36 -17.30
N TYR A 465 13.93 24.18 -16.45
CA TYR A 465 13.26 25.20 -15.65
C TYR A 465 13.73 26.58 -16.07
N VAL A 466 12.79 27.52 -16.08
CA VAL A 466 13.00 28.94 -16.39
C VAL A 466 12.34 29.78 -15.31
N ARG A 467 12.82 31.00 -15.11
CA ARG A 467 12.25 31.92 -14.13
C ARG A 467 11.04 32.61 -14.74
N LEU A 468 9.88 32.43 -14.13
CA LEU A 468 8.62 33.00 -14.64
C LEU A 468 8.66 34.53 -14.69
N ASP A 469 9.36 35.18 -13.75
CA ASP A 469 9.47 36.64 -13.68
C ASP A 469 10.32 37.25 -14.81
N GLU A 470 11.11 36.46 -15.53
CA GLU A 470 11.86 36.93 -16.71
C GLU A 470 10.96 37.00 -17.96
N TYR A 471 9.78 36.37 -17.95
CA TYR A 471 8.87 36.29 -19.09
C TYR A 471 7.58 37.11 -18.89
N THR A 472 7.41 37.75 -17.73
CA THR A 472 6.20 38.54 -17.42
C THR A 472 5.97 39.67 -18.42
N SER A 473 7.02 40.38 -18.84
CA SER A 473 6.93 41.43 -19.86
C SER A 473 6.48 40.88 -21.21
N MET A 474 6.99 39.72 -21.63
CA MET A 474 6.62 39.08 -22.89
C MET A 474 5.16 38.61 -22.88
N LEU A 475 4.71 38.01 -21.77
CA LEU A 475 3.31 37.61 -21.59
C LEU A 475 2.37 38.82 -21.56
N THR A 476 2.79 39.92 -20.93
CA THR A 476 2.02 41.18 -20.89
C THR A 476 1.94 41.83 -22.26
N ASN A 477 3.01 41.80 -23.06
CA ASN A 477 2.94 42.30 -24.42
C ASN A 477 1.98 41.43 -25.26
N LEU A 478 2.07 40.11 -25.14
CA LEU A 478 1.18 39.17 -25.84
C LEU A 478 -0.29 39.34 -25.45
N SER A 479 -0.63 39.72 -24.21
CA SER A 479 -2.02 39.96 -23.82
C SER A 479 -2.65 41.17 -24.53
N HIS A 480 -1.85 42.18 -24.86
CA HIS A 480 -2.27 43.41 -25.54
C HIS A 480 -2.08 43.37 -27.06
N ASP A 481 -1.48 42.31 -27.59
CA ASP A 481 -1.19 42.17 -29.01
C ASP A 481 -2.44 41.72 -29.79
N GLU A 482 -3.09 42.66 -30.48
CA GLU A 482 -4.30 42.39 -31.26
C GLU A 482 -4.04 41.61 -32.57
N ASP A 483 -2.77 41.43 -32.98
CA ASP A 483 -2.45 40.62 -34.15
C ASP A 483 -2.70 39.12 -33.91
N TYR A 484 -2.79 38.71 -32.65
CA TYR A 484 -3.13 37.35 -32.27
C TYR A 484 -4.59 37.24 -31.80
N PRO A 485 -5.35 36.22 -32.24
CA PRO A 485 -6.69 35.99 -31.73
C PRO A 485 -6.64 35.63 -30.25
N THR A 486 -7.59 36.16 -29.47
CA THR A 486 -7.70 35.82 -28.04
C THR A 486 -8.07 34.34 -27.90
N TYR A 487 -7.22 33.57 -27.23
CA TYR A 487 -7.42 32.16 -26.98
C TYR A 487 -8.45 31.92 -25.86
N ALA A 488 -8.32 32.66 -24.76
CA ALA A 488 -9.26 32.67 -23.63
C ALA A 488 -9.08 33.97 -22.84
N THR A 489 -10.10 34.39 -22.08
CA THR A 489 -9.95 35.52 -21.15
C THR A 489 -9.00 35.14 -20.01
N ASN A 490 -9.25 34.01 -19.35
CA ASN A 490 -8.41 33.46 -18.29
C ASN A 490 -7.79 32.14 -18.74
N LEU A 491 -6.49 32.17 -19.06
CA LEU A 491 -5.73 30.98 -19.45
C LEU A 491 -5.04 30.38 -18.23
N VAL A 492 -5.48 29.21 -17.80
CA VAL A 492 -5.05 28.59 -16.53
C VAL A 492 -4.15 27.39 -16.77
N TYR A 493 -2.90 27.47 -16.32
CA TYR A 493 -1.95 26.37 -16.34
C TYR A 493 -1.80 25.73 -14.96
N MET A 494 -1.98 24.42 -14.90
CA MET A 494 -1.70 23.61 -13.71
C MET A 494 -0.19 23.37 -13.59
N ALA A 495 0.53 24.37 -13.08
CA ALA A 495 1.99 24.38 -13.05
C ALA A 495 2.52 24.63 -11.64
N LYS A 496 3.42 23.76 -11.18
CA LYS A 496 4.11 23.93 -9.90
C LYS A 496 5.21 24.99 -10.03
N VAL A 497 4.92 26.20 -9.56
CA VAL A 497 5.91 27.28 -9.45
C VAL A 497 6.69 27.10 -8.16
N LYS A 498 8.02 26.98 -8.26
CA LYS A 498 8.92 26.83 -7.11
C LYS A 498 9.09 28.18 -6.38
N TYR A 499 9.54 28.15 -5.12
CA TYR A 499 9.78 29.35 -4.30
C TYR A 499 10.66 30.40 -5.01
N ASN A 500 11.71 29.97 -5.71
CA ASN A 500 12.58 30.85 -6.51
C ASN A 500 11.98 31.21 -7.88
N LYS A 501 10.65 31.23 -8.01
CA LYS A 501 9.89 31.60 -9.23
C LYS A 501 10.16 30.71 -10.46
N PHE A 502 10.78 29.56 -10.27
CA PHE A 502 11.05 28.63 -11.37
C PHE A 502 9.80 27.85 -11.75
N ILE A 503 9.50 27.85 -13.04
CA ILE A 503 8.48 27.04 -13.69
C ILE A 503 9.14 26.13 -14.73
N LYS A 504 8.49 25.03 -15.09
CA LYS A 504 8.96 24.20 -16.19
C LYS A 504 8.84 24.95 -17.52
N ARG A 505 9.87 24.89 -18.36
CA ARG A 505 9.92 25.58 -19.66
C ARG A 505 8.83 25.12 -20.63
N GLU A 506 8.40 23.87 -20.56
CA GLU A 506 7.31 23.32 -21.38
C GLU A 506 6.00 24.12 -21.28
N ILE A 507 5.75 24.75 -20.12
CA ILE A 507 4.59 25.61 -19.89
C ILE A 507 4.71 26.87 -20.75
N LEU A 508 5.85 27.55 -20.70
CA LEU A 508 6.09 28.75 -21.51
C LEU A 508 6.19 28.41 -23.01
N TYR A 509 6.80 27.28 -23.36
CA TYR A 509 6.83 26.77 -24.73
C TYR A 509 5.42 26.54 -25.30
N SER A 510 4.50 26.02 -24.48
CA SER A 510 3.08 25.89 -24.85
C SER A 510 2.45 27.27 -25.14
N ILE A 511 2.73 28.28 -24.34
CA ILE A 511 2.14 29.63 -24.49
C ILE A 511 2.75 30.39 -25.66
N LEU A 512 4.08 30.38 -25.80
CA LEU A 512 4.84 31.31 -26.65
C LEU A 512 5.34 30.66 -27.95
N ASP A 513 5.86 29.43 -27.90
CA ASP A 513 6.63 28.84 -29.02
C ASP A 513 5.79 27.96 -29.95
N LYS A 514 4.61 27.51 -29.52
CA LYS A 514 3.69 26.77 -30.38
C LYS A 514 2.87 27.74 -31.25
N ARG A 515 1.56 27.75 -31.08
CA ARG A 515 0.72 28.85 -31.52
C ARG A 515 0.61 29.80 -30.33
N PRO A 516 1.12 31.05 -30.43
CA PRO A 516 1.02 32.02 -29.34
C PRO A 516 -0.40 32.09 -28.80
N LYS A 517 -0.57 31.82 -27.50
CA LYS A 517 -1.87 31.78 -26.84
C LYS A 517 -2.12 33.09 -26.13
N ARG A 518 -2.66 34.07 -26.86
CA ARG A 518 -3.06 35.34 -26.25
C ARG A 518 -4.19 35.13 -25.24
N ALA A 519 -4.01 35.65 -24.04
CA ALA A 519 -5.05 35.71 -23.02
C ALA A 519 -5.03 37.06 -22.28
N LYS A 520 -6.18 37.50 -21.76
CA LYS A 520 -6.20 38.72 -20.93
C LYS A 520 -5.44 38.50 -19.62
N ALA A 521 -5.59 37.32 -19.01
CA ALA A 521 -4.87 36.92 -17.81
C ALA A 521 -4.32 35.48 -17.92
N TYR A 522 -3.06 35.31 -17.53
CA TYR A 522 -2.33 34.06 -17.45
C TYR A 522 -2.21 33.63 -15.99
N TRP A 523 -2.79 32.47 -15.67
CA TRP A 523 -2.85 31.93 -14.32
C TRP A 523 -1.95 30.71 -14.18
N PHE A 524 -1.05 30.72 -13.20
CA PHE A 524 -0.18 29.61 -12.86
C PHE A 524 -0.59 29.07 -11.49
N VAL A 525 -1.26 27.91 -11.48
CA VAL A 525 -1.91 27.39 -10.27
C VAL A 525 -1.14 26.19 -9.71
N THR A 526 -0.66 26.34 -8.48
CA THR A 526 -0.05 25.26 -7.69
C THR A 526 -0.99 24.83 -6.58
N VAL A 527 -1.31 23.53 -6.52
CA VAL A 527 -2.09 22.95 -5.41
C VAL A 527 -1.15 22.27 -4.41
N ASN A 528 -1.17 22.75 -3.18
CA ASN A 528 -0.43 22.22 -2.04
C ASN A 528 -1.42 21.60 -1.05
N VAL A 529 -1.26 20.32 -0.75
CA VAL A 529 -2.10 19.63 0.24
C VAL A 529 -1.52 19.85 1.64
N THR A 530 -2.31 20.39 2.56
CA THR A 530 -1.90 20.64 3.95
C THR A 530 -2.16 19.44 4.86
N ASN A 531 -1.59 19.44 6.05
CA ASN A 531 -1.80 18.39 7.05
C ASN A 531 -3.10 18.56 7.84
N GLU A 532 -3.73 19.72 7.76
CA GLU A 532 -5.00 20.00 8.42
C GLU A 532 -6.15 19.60 7.49
N PRO A 533 -7.26 19.04 8.01
CA PRO A 533 -8.31 18.47 7.17
C PRO A 533 -9.00 19.51 6.30
N PHE A 534 -9.35 20.66 6.87
CA PHE A 534 -10.28 21.61 6.25
C PHE A 534 -9.65 22.94 5.82
N THR A 535 -8.32 23.07 5.85
CA THR A 535 -7.64 24.28 5.36
C THR A 535 -8.10 24.60 3.94
N ALA A 536 -8.39 25.85 3.66
CA ALA A 536 -8.74 26.32 2.33
C ALA A 536 -8.24 27.74 2.20
N GLU A 537 -6.94 27.87 2.01
CA GLU A 537 -6.24 29.14 1.95
C GLU A 537 -5.59 29.28 0.57
N TYR A 538 -5.39 30.51 0.12
CA TYR A 538 -4.66 30.77 -1.11
C TYR A 538 -3.71 31.94 -0.91
N ALA A 539 -2.60 31.91 -1.66
CA ALA A 539 -1.68 33.04 -1.74
C ALA A 539 -1.49 33.40 -3.21
N VAL A 540 -1.50 34.70 -3.51
CA VAL A 540 -1.37 35.24 -4.85
C VAL A 540 -0.07 36.02 -4.97
N ASN A 541 0.61 35.87 -6.10
CA ASN A 541 1.74 36.71 -6.48
C ASN A 541 1.60 37.10 -7.95
N THR A 542 1.52 38.39 -8.23
CA THR A 542 1.30 38.94 -9.57
C THR A 542 2.56 39.42 -10.28
N TYR A 543 3.72 39.28 -9.62
CA TYR A 543 5.03 39.71 -10.12
C TYR A 543 5.08 41.16 -10.63
N GLY A 544 4.22 42.04 -10.09
CA GLY A 544 4.13 43.44 -10.51
C GLY A 544 3.35 43.68 -11.81
N THR A 545 2.59 42.69 -12.28
CA THR A 545 1.72 42.81 -13.46
C THR A 545 0.26 42.62 -13.08
N LYS A 546 -0.69 43.04 -13.93
CA LYS A 546 -2.12 42.73 -13.74
C LYS A 546 -2.55 41.43 -14.45
N ASN A 547 -1.72 40.93 -15.36
CA ASN A 547 -2.10 39.88 -16.30
C ASN A 547 -1.38 38.55 -16.03
N VAL A 548 -0.30 38.53 -15.24
CA VAL A 548 0.43 37.29 -14.92
C VAL A 548 0.28 36.99 -13.43
N ILE A 549 -0.50 35.95 -13.11
CA ILE A 549 -0.88 35.64 -11.73
C ILE A 549 -0.42 34.23 -11.36
N ASN A 550 0.40 34.12 -10.32
CA ASN A 550 0.72 32.85 -9.68
C ASN A 550 -0.13 32.66 -8.43
N VAL A 551 -0.87 31.57 -8.38
CA VAL A 551 -1.74 31.19 -7.27
C VAL A 551 -1.19 29.93 -6.61
N GLN A 552 -0.96 30.01 -5.29
CA GLN A 552 -0.64 28.88 -4.43
C GLN A 552 -1.89 28.54 -3.61
N LEU A 553 -2.57 27.45 -3.95
CA LEU A 553 -3.69 26.91 -3.17
C LEU A 553 -3.15 26.01 -2.07
N TYR A 554 -3.54 26.25 -0.82
CA TYR A 554 -3.27 25.42 0.34
C TYR A 554 -4.58 24.76 0.79
N LEU A 555 -4.82 23.55 0.28
CA LEU A 555 -6.04 22.80 0.52
C LEU A 555 -5.78 21.69 1.53
N GLY A 556 -6.63 21.59 2.54
CA GLY A 556 -6.62 20.49 3.48
C GLY A 556 -6.98 19.17 2.81
N PHE A 557 -6.50 18.06 3.35
CA PHE A 557 -6.65 16.74 2.73
C PHE A 557 -8.13 16.28 2.58
N LYS A 558 -9.06 16.90 3.32
CA LYS A 558 -10.51 16.66 3.20
C LYS A 558 -11.20 17.59 2.19
N LYS A 559 -10.54 18.65 1.73
CA LYS A 559 -11.10 19.56 0.72
C LYS A 559 -10.95 18.94 -0.67
N GLN A 560 -12.04 18.90 -1.41
CA GLN A 560 -12.02 18.49 -2.81
C GLN A 560 -11.14 19.47 -3.59
N THR A 561 -10.28 18.95 -4.46
CA THR A 561 -9.39 19.76 -5.31
C THR A 561 -10.16 20.37 -6.49
N SER A 562 -11.28 21.05 -6.24
CA SER A 562 -12.12 21.67 -7.27
C SER A 562 -11.54 23.01 -7.73
N VAL A 563 -10.40 22.96 -8.43
CA VAL A 563 -9.62 24.16 -8.80
C VAL A 563 -10.46 25.16 -9.60
N ASN A 564 -11.33 24.68 -10.50
CA ASN A 564 -12.23 25.52 -11.28
C ASN A 564 -13.15 26.41 -10.41
N VAL A 565 -13.62 25.91 -9.26
CA VAL A 565 -14.46 26.68 -8.34
C VAL A 565 -13.61 27.72 -7.60
N TYR A 566 -12.46 27.30 -7.06
CA TYR A 566 -11.58 28.18 -6.29
C TYR A 566 -11.01 29.32 -7.12
N ILE A 567 -10.64 29.06 -8.38
CA ILE A 567 -10.09 30.10 -9.26
C ILE A 567 -11.14 31.18 -9.56
N ARG A 568 -12.42 30.82 -9.76
CA ARG A 568 -13.48 31.82 -9.94
C ARG A 568 -13.63 32.72 -8.72
N GLN A 569 -13.60 32.14 -7.52
CA GLN A 569 -13.63 32.92 -6.28
C GLN A 569 -12.42 33.87 -6.21
N ILE A 570 -11.21 33.36 -6.47
CA ILE A 570 -9.98 34.17 -6.42
C ILE A 570 -10.03 35.32 -7.43
N VAL A 571 -10.59 35.09 -8.62
CA VAL A 571 -10.75 36.16 -9.61
C VAL A 571 -11.68 37.26 -9.10
N HIS A 572 -12.82 36.92 -8.49
CA HIS A 572 -13.69 37.92 -7.89
C HIS A 572 -13.01 38.71 -6.77
N ASP A 573 -12.27 38.02 -5.89
CA ASP A 573 -11.53 38.66 -4.79
C ASP A 573 -10.50 39.66 -5.35
N LEU A 574 -9.79 39.29 -6.42
CA LEU A 574 -8.76 40.12 -7.07
C LEU A 574 -9.33 41.24 -7.99
N ILE A 575 -10.58 41.13 -8.43
CA ILE A 575 -11.28 42.23 -9.12
C ILE A 575 -11.75 43.24 -8.08
N ALA A 576 -12.26 42.77 -6.93
CA ALA A 576 -12.76 43.61 -5.86
C ALA A 576 -11.66 44.46 -5.19
N ASP A 577 -10.45 43.92 -5.04
CA ASP A 577 -9.30 44.65 -4.50
C ASP A 577 -8.54 45.49 -5.55
N GLY A 578 -8.95 45.43 -6.82
CA GLY A 578 -8.34 46.18 -7.94
C GLY A 578 -7.02 45.61 -8.45
N THR A 579 -6.61 44.42 -8.02
CA THR A 579 -5.39 43.73 -8.50
C THR A 579 -5.50 43.33 -9.98
N ILE A 580 -6.69 42.94 -10.43
CA ILE A 580 -6.99 42.56 -11.82
C ILE A 580 -8.16 43.39 -12.34
N GLU A 581 -8.18 43.64 -13.64
CA GLU A 581 -9.24 44.40 -14.30
C GLU A 581 -10.52 43.57 -14.48
N PRO A 582 -11.72 44.18 -14.37
CA PRO A 582 -12.97 43.51 -14.66
C PRO A 582 -13.01 42.94 -16.09
N GLN A 583 -13.63 41.78 -16.25
CA GLN A 583 -13.69 41.03 -17.50
C GLN A 583 -15.15 40.75 -17.88
N PRO A 584 -15.93 41.80 -18.19
CA PRO A 584 -17.34 41.62 -18.51
C PRO A 584 -17.51 40.75 -19.75
N GLN A 585 -18.48 39.83 -19.69
CA GLN A 585 -18.81 38.93 -20.78
C GLN A 585 -20.19 39.29 -21.34
N GLU A 586 -20.24 39.67 -22.62
CA GLU A 586 -21.48 40.08 -23.30
C GLU A 586 -22.46 38.90 -23.44
N TYR A 587 -21.96 37.74 -23.90
CA TYR A 587 -22.77 36.54 -24.09
C TYR A 587 -22.67 35.63 -22.86
N THR A 588 -23.64 35.75 -21.96
CA THR A 588 -23.69 34.99 -20.69
C THR A 588 -25.12 34.65 -20.32
N THR A 589 -25.34 33.48 -19.70
CA THR A 589 -26.63 33.11 -19.10
C THR A 589 -26.90 33.83 -17.78
N THR A 590 -25.90 34.50 -17.22
CA THR A 590 -25.96 35.23 -15.96
C THR A 590 -25.68 36.71 -16.23
N PRO A 591 -26.72 37.58 -16.27
CA PRO A 591 -26.55 39.02 -16.48
C PRO A 591 -25.66 39.66 -15.41
N GLY A 592 -24.84 40.64 -15.80
CA GLY A 592 -23.94 41.34 -14.87
C GLY A 592 -22.66 40.58 -14.50
N ARG A 593 -22.31 39.52 -15.25
CA ARG A 593 -21.08 38.76 -15.06
C ARG A 593 -19.84 39.60 -15.40
N ASP A 594 -18.96 39.76 -14.42
CA ASP A 594 -17.71 40.54 -14.44
C ASP A 594 -16.46 39.66 -14.61
N VAL A 595 -16.62 38.35 -14.69
CA VAL A 595 -15.54 37.36 -14.91
C VAL A 595 -15.69 36.69 -16.26
N GLY A 596 -14.63 36.68 -17.06
CA GLY A 596 -14.65 36.08 -18.39
C GLY A 596 -14.70 34.55 -18.42
N ASP A 597 -14.40 34.00 -19.58
CA ASP A 597 -14.25 32.56 -19.79
C ASP A 597 -12.89 32.04 -19.26
N PHE A 598 -12.82 30.73 -19.02
CA PHE A 598 -11.64 30.03 -18.55
C PHE A 598 -11.29 28.89 -19.48
N SER A 599 -10.03 28.75 -19.84
CA SER A 599 -9.50 27.55 -20.49
C SER A 599 -8.35 26.99 -19.66
N PHE A 600 -8.47 25.73 -19.24
CA PHE A 600 -7.49 25.04 -18.40
C PHE A 600 -6.56 24.20 -19.27
N VAL A 601 -5.26 24.50 -19.27
CA VAL A 601 -4.27 23.76 -20.05
C VAL A 601 -3.46 22.85 -19.15
N ILE A 602 -3.52 21.55 -19.46
CA ILE A 602 -2.70 20.51 -18.80
C ILE A 602 -1.63 20.06 -19.78
N VAL A 603 -0.38 20.36 -19.45
CA VAL A 603 0.77 19.95 -20.27
C VAL A 603 1.18 18.53 -19.88
N ASN A 604 1.13 17.63 -20.86
CA ASN A 604 1.60 16.26 -20.75
C ASN A 604 2.89 16.06 -21.55
N ASP A 605 3.91 15.56 -20.86
CA ASP A 605 5.20 15.25 -21.44
C ASP A 605 5.12 14.00 -22.31
N VAL A 606 5.46 14.12 -23.60
CA VAL A 606 5.61 13.00 -24.52
C VAL A 606 7.07 12.90 -24.93
N ILE A 607 7.66 11.71 -24.85
CA ILE A 607 9.06 11.51 -25.21
C ILE A 607 9.26 11.89 -26.68
N SER A 608 10.13 12.88 -26.93
CA SER A 608 10.47 13.29 -28.30
C SER A 608 11.31 12.21 -28.99
N PRO A 609 11.12 11.92 -30.28
CA PRO A 609 12.02 11.08 -31.06
C PRO A 609 13.49 11.56 -31.06
N GLN A 610 13.71 12.85 -30.80
CA GLN A 610 15.04 13.46 -30.69
C GLN A 610 15.75 13.17 -29.35
N THR A 611 15.06 12.48 -28.43
CA THR A 611 15.59 12.11 -27.12
C THR A 611 16.73 11.10 -27.26
N GLN A 612 17.91 11.47 -26.78
CA GLN A 612 19.09 10.60 -26.77
C GLN A 612 19.23 9.94 -25.41
N LEU A 613 18.61 8.76 -25.28
CA LEU A 613 18.79 7.87 -24.14
C LEU A 613 19.47 6.60 -24.62
N THR A 614 20.32 6.02 -23.76
CA THR A 614 20.84 4.66 -23.99
C THR A 614 19.68 3.67 -24.07
N GLY A 615 19.83 2.54 -24.78
CA GLY A 615 18.71 1.60 -25.04
C GLY A 615 17.92 1.21 -23.79
N TRP A 616 18.61 0.92 -22.68
CA TRP A 616 17.97 0.63 -21.40
C TRP A 616 17.27 1.85 -20.79
N GLU A 617 17.93 3.02 -20.79
CA GLU A 617 17.32 4.26 -20.29
C GLU A 617 16.05 4.64 -21.09
N LYS A 618 16.07 4.45 -22.42
CA LYS A 618 14.93 4.71 -23.30
C LYS A 618 13.75 3.82 -22.94
N TRP A 619 13.99 2.50 -22.88
CA TRP A 619 12.96 1.53 -22.50
C TRP A 619 12.35 1.84 -21.13
N MET A 620 13.17 2.20 -20.13
CA MET A 620 12.68 2.56 -18.79
C MET A 620 11.77 3.79 -18.81
N VAL A 621 12.13 4.83 -19.54
CA VAL A 621 11.32 6.07 -19.62
C VAL A 621 10.03 5.82 -20.42
N GLU A 622 10.09 5.05 -21.51
CA GLU A 622 8.92 4.65 -22.29
C GLU A 622 7.94 3.80 -21.47
N ALA A 623 8.43 2.77 -20.77
CA ALA A 623 7.63 1.94 -19.87
C ALA A 623 6.98 2.77 -18.76
N ARG A 624 7.70 3.74 -18.20
CA ARG A 624 7.17 4.66 -17.18
C ARG A 624 6.07 5.59 -17.75
N VAL A 625 6.21 6.08 -18.98
CA VAL A 625 5.17 6.89 -19.65
C VAL A 625 3.95 6.03 -19.99
N TRP A 626 4.15 4.79 -20.42
CA TRP A 626 3.08 3.83 -20.64
C TRP A 626 2.28 3.56 -19.36
N LEU A 627 2.96 3.31 -18.23
CA LEU A 627 2.34 3.20 -16.91
C LEU A 627 1.59 4.48 -16.51
N GLN A 628 2.11 5.65 -16.87
CA GLN A 628 1.44 6.93 -16.59
C GLN A 628 0.12 7.05 -17.37
N ASN A 629 0.10 6.61 -18.63
CA ASN A 629 -1.09 6.65 -19.49
C ASN A 629 -2.18 5.64 -19.08
N LEU A 630 -1.79 4.55 -18.40
CA LEU A 630 -2.73 3.61 -17.77
C LEU A 630 -3.36 4.16 -16.48
N SER A 631 -2.80 5.22 -15.90
CA SER A 631 -3.33 5.84 -14.68
C SER A 631 -4.44 6.86 -14.99
N SER A 632 -5.12 7.35 -13.96
CA SER A 632 -6.25 8.30 -14.09
C SER A 632 -5.86 9.59 -14.83
N ASN A 633 -6.78 10.15 -15.62
CA ASN A 633 -6.59 11.41 -16.34
C ASN A 633 -6.19 12.54 -15.36
N PRO A 634 -5.07 13.25 -15.59
CA PRO A 634 -4.63 14.35 -14.74
C PRO A 634 -5.67 15.45 -14.48
N ALA A 635 -6.62 15.67 -15.41
CA ALA A 635 -7.71 16.62 -15.23
C ALA A 635 -8.64 16.28 -14.05
N SER A 636 -8.91 14.98 -13.84
CA SER A 636 -9.77 14.52 -12.74
C SER A 636 -9.18 14.84 -11.36
N TRP A 637 -7.84 14.89 -11.24
CA TRP A 637 -7.16 15.21 -9.99
C TRP A 637 -7.39 16.63 -9.51
N PHE A 638 -7.75 17.54 -10.41
CA PHE A 638 -7.96 18.96 -10.13
C PHE A 638 -9.44 19.37 -10.28
N GLY A 639 -10.35 18.40 -10.35
CA GLY A 639 -11.79 18.64 -10.46
C GLY A 639 -12.16 19.42 -11.72
N LEU A 640 -11.41 19.23 -12.81
CA LEU A 640 -11.58 19.95 -14.08
C LEU A 640 -12.46 19.21 -15.09
N GLU A 641 -13.21 18.19 -14.65
CA GLU A 641 -13.98 17.30 -15.53
C GLU A 641 -15.08 18.03 -16.32
N TYR A 642 -15.64 19.10 -15.76
CA TYR A 642 -16.69 19.92 -16.39
C TYR A 642 -16.19 21.30 -16.82
N ALA A 643 -14.88 21.54 -16.76
CA ALA A 643 -14.27 22.78 -17.21
C ALA A 643 -13.74 22.62 -18.65
N ASP A 644 -13.66 23.72 -19.41
CA ASP A 644 -12.95 23.70 -20.69
C ASP A 644 -11.47 23.38 -20.43
N THR A 645 -11.08 22.14 -20.75
CA THR A 645 -9.78 21.59 -20.39
C THR A 645 -9.09 21.04 -21.63
N VAL A 646 -7.93 21.61 -21.94
CA VAL A 646 -7.10 21.21 -23.08
C VAL A 646 -5.88 20.45 -22.58
N VAL A 647 -5.79 19.17 -22.97
CA VAL A 647 -4.61 18.36 -22.70
C VAL A 647 -3.61 18.52 -23.83
N GLU A 648 -2.53 19.24 -23.57
CA GLU A 648 -1.53 19.57 -24.57
C GLU A 648 -0.29 18.69 -24.43
N ARG A 649 0.10 18.06 -25.54
CA ARG A 649 1.30 17.23 -25.60
C ARG A 649 2.50 18.10 -25.97
N VAL A 650 3.52 18.14 -25.11
CA VAL A 650 4.78 18.86 -25.37
C VAL A 650 5.92 17.85 -25.48
N PRO A 651 6.80 17.96 -26.49
CA PRO A 651 7.94 17.07 -26.63
C PRO A 651 8.90 17.25 -25.45
N LEU A 652 9.04 16.20 -24.65
CA LEU A 652 10.09 16.08 -23.65
C LEU A 652 11.36 15.60 -24.34
N ILE A 653 12.32 16.51 -24.51
CA ILE A 653 13.64 16.21 -25.05
C ILE A 653 14.58 15.96 -23.87
N LEU A 654 15.06 14.72 -23.74
CA LEU A 654 16.05 14.35 -22.73
C LEU A 654 17.43 14.18 -23.39
N GLY A 655 18.48 14.73 -22.76
CA GLY A 655 19.83 14.76 -23.32
C GLY A 655 20.10 15.94 -24.27
N GLN A 656 21.23 15.90 -24.99
CA GLN A 656 21.58 16.91 -25.99
C GLN A 656 21.11 16.44 -27.38
N PRO A 657 20.20 17.17 -28.05
CA PRO A 657 19.70 16.76 -29.37
C PRO A 657 20.82 16.87 -30.41
N HIS A 658 20.95 15.85 -31.27
CA HIS A 658 21.74 16.00 -32.50
C HIS A 658 20.86 16.64 -33.58
N PRO A 659 21.29 17.75 -34.20
CA PRO A 659 20.56 18.34 -35.31
C PRO A 659 20.43 17.29 -36.43
N SER A 660 19.18 17.00 -36.80
CA SER A 660 18.90 16.14 -37.96
C SER A 660 18.98 17.02 -39.20
N TYR A 661 19.97 16.76 -40.06
CA TYR A 661 20.14 17.53 -41.30
C TYR A 661 19.44 16.81 -42.45
N ILE A 662 18.56 17.54 -43.14
CA ILE A 662 18.03 17.12 -44.43
C ILE A 662 18.85 17.80 -45.53
N LYS A 663 19.29 17.02 -46.52
CA LYS A 663 19.93 17.57 -47.72
C LYS A 663 18.83 18.02 -48.69
N ARG A 664 18.77 19.32 -48.99
CA ARG A 664 17.90 19.82 -50.06
C ARG A 664 18.34 19.20 -51.37
N ILE A 665 17.46 18.44 -52.01
CA ILE A 665 17.64 17.89 -53.36
C ILE A 665 16.82 18.73 -54.35
N ALA A 666 17.24 18.76 -55.62
CA ALA A 666 16.44 19.38 -56.65
C ALA A 666 15.07 18.67 -56.77
N PRO A 667 13.97 19.40 -57.03
CA PRO A 667 12.68 18.78 -57.29
C PRO A 667 12.81 17.85 -58.49
N LYS A 668 12.27 16.62 -58.37
CA LYS A 668 12.17 15.73 -59.53
C LYS A 668 11.18 16.33 -60.51
N ASP A 669 11.62 16.55 -61.74
CA ASP A 669 10.73 16.96 -62.83
C ASP A 669 9.90 15.76 -63.28
N PHE A 670 8.64 15.72 -62.85
CA PHE A 670 7.70 14.67 -63.22
C PHE A 670 7.13 14.85 -64.63
N SER A 671 7.38 15.98 -65.31
CA SER A 671 6.93 16.19 -66.69
C SER A 671 7.70 15.34 -67.72
N ASN A 672 8.93 14.94 -67.38
CA ASN A 672 9.80 14.10 -68.20
C ASN A 672 9.86 12.62 -67.75
N MET A 673 9.09 12.22 -66.73
CA MET A 673 8.88 10.81 -66.45
C MET A 673 7.96 10.24 -67.53
N LYS A 674 8.56 9.75 -68.63
CA LYS A 674 7.88 8.95 -69.65
C LYS A 674 6.96 7.94 -68.97
N LYS A 675 5.70 7.91 -69.39
CA LYS A 675 4.80 6.76 -69.29
C LYS A 675 5.55 5.50 -69.75
N ASN A 676 6.19 4.79 -68.83
CA ASN A 676 6.64 3.42 -69.03
C ASN A 676 6.14 2.64 -67.82
N ASN A 677 4.92 2.15 -67.97
CA ASN A 677 4.45 0.80 -67.61
C ASN A 677 2.91 0.82 -67.59
N ASP A 678 2.33 0.76 -68.79
CA ASP A 678 1.38 -0.32 -69.09
C ASP A 678 2.20 -1.48 -69.67
#